data_AF-A0A8T0JKY3-F1
#
_entry.id   AF-A0A8T0JKY3-F1
#
_cell.length_a   1.000
_cell.length_b   1.000
_cell.length_c   1.000
_cell.angle_alpha   90.00
_cell.angle_beta   90.00
_cell.angle_gamma   90.00
#
_symmetry.space_group_name_H-M   'P 1'
#
loop_
_entity.id
_entity.type
_entity.pdbx_description
1 polymer ?
#
loop_
_entity_poly.entity_id
_entity_poly.type
_entity_poly.pdbx_seq_one_letter_code
_entity_poly.pdbx_strand_id
1 'polypeptide(L)'
;MVMFLVLKKDKKMICTTRCLDPPIDLPQELSLTCEISKNKIHSLSEFPQFSLTPVPNNLHEMSEWGNFLNYLCKKDKVALINFEQYQFYILPPALVSTSSSVNVAYNIDNTGSVDTRPRDSESAGSQLEECGGPNTAEGLKFSRAEETCNEYQSRVPLKNFIRADPSYLKTLGQAHSGWIFGAIAELVDNSKDAKATKMDIFVDIIQLKKSRKDVPMLCLIDDGQGMNHDEVMKMVSFGHKQSHKVDTDRIGKFGVGFKTGAMRLGRDVLVLTQTTTSRSLAFLSQSLNEGKDNIEIPIVSYCRQGQLMEIDLSMQSEALAKYNLKAIKDFSPFNKYLIGEKAALFGTGTGTQIYIWNLDEWGSKYCLEWHDGLKGGSSFHQGDILIRSKRTRSRPGQISQKVKSRPLSKFLTQTIVETGDILRRPVELILGFSQLEWERANCGMFLYWHGRLIEAYKRVGGMTHSADVGRGVIGVVDVTNLMDDEDGRVWVHNNKQGFQDSEQYACLEQWLSRKVDEYWDNNFDALELNKDNCVFKPDHEWVQCDKCRKWRILPTDFDSRKLPLEWFCYMKPFKGHCSDSEQKMAPGIVNVSTKRSGYACLLKDSNDKKVEGVGKTSGADDKSIKYEDAKFPALKRLRKGQWKQ
;
A
#
# COMPACT_ATOMS: atom_id res chain seq x y z
N MET A 1 14.41 -43.24 10.66
CA MET A 1 14.96 -42.60 9.44
C MET A 1 15.82 -41.40 9.85
N VAL A 2 17.07 -41.33 9.39
CA VAL A 2 17.97 -40.17 9.66
C VAL A 2 17.87 -39.20 8.49
N MET A 3 17.58 -37.93 8.78
CA MET A 3 17.45 -36.90 7.75
C MET A 3 18.30 -35.67 8.10
N PHE A 4 18.88 -35.03 7.09
CA PHE A 4 19.57 -33.76 7.23
C PHE A 4 18.71 -32.65 6.63
N LEU A 5 18.53 -31.57 7.38
CA LEU A 5 17.75 -30.41 6.95
C LEU A 5 18.44 -29.11 7.36
N VAL A 6 18.23 -28.06 6.58
CA VAL A 6 18.77 -26.73 6.82
C VAL A 6 17.72 -25.88 7.51
N LEU A 7 18.03 -25.35 8.70
CA LEU A 7 17.18 -24.40 9.40
C LEU A 7 17.51 -22.97 8.94
N LYS A 8 16.48 -22.21 8.56
CA LYS A 8 16.61 -20.82 8.09
C LYS A 8 15.66 -19.87 8.81
N LYS A 9 16.02 -18.58 8.82
CA LYS A 9 15.14 -17.47 9.20
C LYS A 9 15.31 -16.33 8.22
N ASP A 10 14.22 -15.80 7.67
CA ASP A 10 14.23 -14.69 6.70
C ASP A 10 15.22 -14.92 5.53
N LYS A 11 15.25 -16.15 4.99
CA LYS A 11 16.18 -16.64 3.96
C LYS A 11 17.66 -16.72 4.37
N LYS A 12 18.01 -16.38 5.62
CA LYS A 12 19.37 -16.56 6.17
C LYS A 12 19.51 -17.93 6.82
N MET A 13 20.65 -18.57 6.60
CA MET A 13 20.98 -19.87 7.18
C MET A 13 21.27 -19.73 8.67
N ILE A 14 20.64 -20.57 9.48
CA ILE A 14 20.95 -20.69 10.92
C ILE A 14 21.96 -21.82 11.10
N CYS A 15 21.59 -23.05 10.74
CA CYS A 15 22.46 -24.23 10.89
C CYS A 15 21.91 -25.40 10.08
N THR A 16 22.80 -26.25 9.57
CA THR A 16 22.43 -27.59 9.12
C THR A 16 22.19 -28.47 10.35
N THR A 17 21.09 -29.22 10.35
CA THR A 17 20.67 -30.05 11.48
C THR A 17 20.39 -31.48 11.04
N ARG A 18 20.71 -32.42 11.91
CA ARG A 18 20.36 -33.83 11.79
C ARG A 18 19.11 -34.09 12.63
N CYS A 19 18.09 -34.64 11.99
CA CYS A 19 16.83 -35.06 12.59
C CYS A 19 16.78 -36.59 12.65
N LEU A 20 16.35 -37.13 13.80
CA LEU A 20 16.09 -38.55 13.98
C LEU A 20 14.58 -38.75 14.11
N ASP A 21 14.02 -39.60 13.25
CA ASP A 21 12.61 -40.02 13.27
C ASP A 21 11.60 -38.85 13.29
N PRO A 22 11.59 -38.00 12.22
CA PRO A 22 10.60 -36.95 12.11
C PRO A 22 9.19 -37.57 11.97
N PRO A 23 8.13 -36.86 12.42
CA PRO A 23 6.76 -37.37 12.34
C PRO A 23 6.20 -37.50 10.92
N ILE A 24 6.86 -36.86 9.95
CA ILE A 24 6.54 -36.85 8.52
C ILE A 24 7.81 -36.62 7.69
N ASP A 25 7.73 -36.81 6.37
CA ASP A 25 8.79 -36.44 5.44
C ASP A 25 8.93 -34.90 5.38
N LEU A 26 9.88 -34.40 6.15
CA LEU A 26 10.19 -32.97 6.21
C LEU A 26 11.02 -32.55 4.98
N PRO A 27 10.85 -31.31 4.46
CA PRO A 27 11.64 -30.80 3.36
C PRO A 27 13.11 -30.61 3.79
N GLN A 28 14.02 -30.57 2.80
CA GLN A 28 15.45 -30.31 3.05
C GLN A 28 15.70 -28.93 3.68
N GLU A 29 14.76 -27.99 3.57
CA GLU A 29 14.86 -26.66 4.16
C GLU A 29 13.62 -26.34 5.02
N LEU A 30 13.85 -25.97 6.28
CA LEU A 30 12.80 -25.50 7.19
C LEU A 30 13.04 -24.03 7.53
N SER A 31 12.06 -23.19 7.23
CA SER A 31 12.12 -21.75 7.52
C SER A 31 11.21 -21.38 8.69
N LEU A 32 11.78 -20.68 9.68
CA LEU A 32 11.04 -20.15 10.82
C LEU A 32 9.96 -19.18 10.35
N THR A 33 8.72 -19.40 10.79
CA THR A 33 7.57 -18.53 10.50
C THR A 33 7.54 -17.33 11.47
N CYS A 34 7.73 -17.57 12.77
CA CYS A 34 7.85 -16.51 13.78
C CYS A 34 8.39 -17.06 15.11
N GLU A 35 8.71 -16.19 16.08
CA GLU A 35 8.98 -16.61 17.46
C GLU A 35 7.90 -16.11 18.42
N ILE A 36 7.35 -17.05 19.20
CA ILE A 36 6.23 -16.84 20.11
C ILE A 36 6.74 -16.95 21.54
N SER A 37 6.18 -16.14 22.46
CA SER A 37 6.49 -16.30 23.88
C SER A 37 5.97 -17.66 24.36
N LYS A 38 6.81 -18.41 25.10
CA LYS A 38 6.50 -19.77 25.56
C LYS A 38 5.17 -19.83 26.33
N ASN A 39 4.84 -18.79 27.10
CA ASN A 39 3.62 -18.69 27.92
C ASN A 39 2.32 -18.49 27.11
N LYS A 40 2.40 -18.26 25.80
CA LYS A 40 1.23 -18.11 24.93
C LYS A 40 0.74 -19.42 24.31
N ILE A 41 1.44 -20.53 24.55
CA ILE A 41 1.09 -21.84 24.00
C ILE A 41 0.65 -22.73 25.16
N HIS A 42 -0.65 -22.97 25.26
CA HIS A 42 -1.23 -23.89 26.23
C HIS A 42 -0.84 -25.33 25.87
N SER A 43 -0.56 -26.16 26.88
CA SER A 43 -0.26 -27.60 26.71
C SER A 43 0.98 -27.95 25.87
N LEU A 44 1.95 -27.04 25.71
CA LEU A 44 3.18 -27.31 24.94
C LEU A 44 3.97 -28.53 25.44
N SER A 45 3.88 -28.87 26.74
CA SER A 45 4.50 -30.05 27.34
C SER A 45 3.82 -31.38 26.98
N GLU A 46 2.57 -31.34 26.50
CA GLU A 46 1.76 -32.51 26.15
C GLU A 46 1.92 -32.90 24.67
N PHE A 47 2.55 -32.04 23.87
CA PHE A 47 2.80 -32.30 22.45
C PHE A 47 3.88 -33.37 22.25
N PRO A 48 3.71 -34.28 21.27
CA PRO A 48 4.78 -35.17 20.84
C PRO A 48 6.04 -34.40 20.43
N GLN A 49 7.22 -34.96 20.71
CA GLN A 49 8.50 -34.29 20.46
C GLN A 49 9.46 -35.18 19.69
N PHE A 50 10.29 -34.56 18.86
CA PHE A 50 11.51 -35.15 18.27
C PHE A 50 12.69 -34.18 18.48
N SER A 51 13.90 -34.59 18.07
CA SER A 51 15.11 -33.79 18.31
C SER A 51 15.80 -33.35 17.02
N LEU A 52 16.32 -32.12 17.04
CA LEU A 52 17.25 -31.60 16.04
C LEU A 52 18.63 -31.44 16.66
N THR A 53 19.63 -32.05 16.04
CA THR A 53 21.04 -31.95 16.47
C THR A 53 21.81 -31.09 15.47
N PRO A 54 22.54 -30.04 15.91
CA PRO A 54 23.31 -29.21 14.98
C PRO A 54 24.47 -30.00 14.35
N VAL A 55 24.66 -29.82 13.03
CA VAL A 55 25.79 -30.33 12.25
C VAL A 55 26.33 -29.17 11.40
N PRO A 56 26.94 -28.14 12.03
CA PRO A 56 27.35 -26.94 11.32
C PRO A 56 28.47 -27.24 10.32
N ASN A 57 28.34 -26.77 9.08
CA ASN A 57 29.38 -26.98 8.06
C ASN A 57 30.58 -26.03 8.20
N ASN A 58 30.43 -24.93 8.95
CA ASN A 58 31.45 -23.91 9.14
C ASN A 58 31.28 -23.17 10.48
N LEU A 59 32.27 -22.35 10.85
CA LEU A 59 32.26 -21.57 12.09
C LEU A 59 31.11 -20.55 12.16
N HIS A 60 30.60 -20.09 11.01
CA HIS A 60 29.48 -19.16 10.96
C HIS A 60 28.19 -19.86 11.39
N GLU A 61 27.86 -21.03 10.86
CA GLU A 61 26.70 -21.84 11.28
C GLU A 61 26.79 -22.22 12.77
N MET A 62 27.99 -22.52 13.28
CA MET A 62 28.18 -22.81 14.70
C MET A 62 27.88 -21.59 15.59
N SER A 63 28.30 -20.40 15.16
CA SER A 63 28.03 -19.14 15.86
C SER A 63 26.55 -18.75 15.77
N GLU A 64 25.94 -18.86 14.59
CA GLU A 64 24.52 -18.56 14.36
C GLU A 64 23.59 -19.50 15.13
N TRP A 65 23.92 -20.80 15.21
CA TRP A 65 23.20 -21.75 16.06
C TRP A 65 23.26 -21.33 17.53
N GLY A 66 24.45 -20.99 18.04
CA GLY A 66 24.61 -20.50 19.41
C GLY A 66 23.81 -19.21 19.68
N ASN A 67 23.86 -18.24 18.75
CA ASN A 67 23.12 -16.98 18.85
C ASN A 67 21.61 -17.20 18.84
N PHE A 68 21.13 -18.10 17.97
CA PHE A 68 19.72 -18.48 17.88
C PHE A 68 19.22 -19.09 19.20
N LEU A 69 19.93 -20.08 19.75
CA LEU A 69 19.57 -20.71 21.03
C LEU A 69 19.63 -19.72 22.20
N ASN A 70 20.64 -18.87 22.23
CA ASN A 70 20.78 -17.82 23.24
C ASN A 70 19.63 -16.82 23.18
N TYR A 71 19.18 -16.46 21.98
CA TYR A 71 18.02 -15.59 21.79
C TYR A 71 16.72 -16.23 22.30
N LEU A 72 16.44 -17.49 21.97
CA LEU A 72 15.26 -18.20 22.46
C LEU A 72 15.24 -18.31 23.99
N CYS A 73 16.39 -18.65 24.59
CA CYS A 73 16.53 -18.79 26.04
C CYS A 73 16.40 -17.43 26.76
N LYS A 74 17.14 -16.39 26.34
CA LYS A 74 17.09 -15.05 26.96
C LYS A 74 15.73 -14.36 26.86
N LYS A 75 14.94 -14.68 25.84
CA LYS A 75 13.64 -14.04 25.59
C LYS A 75 12.44 -14.91 26.00
N ASP A 76 12.68 -16.10 26.55
CA ASP A 76 11.65 -17.10 26.87
C ASP A 76 10.67 -17.32 25.71
N LYS A 77 11.26 -17.59 24.53
CA LYS A 77 10.53 -17.78 23.26
C LYS A 77 10.74 -19.18 22.72
N VAL A 78 9.75 -19.62 21.94
CA VAL A 78 9.83 -20.79 21.06
C VAL A 78 9.80 -20.33 19.61
N ALA A 79 10.48 -21.05 18.72
CA ALA A 79 10.43 -20.77 17.29
C ALA A 79 9.37 -21.65 16.63
N LEU A 80 8.45 -21.05 15.86
CA LEU A 80 7.38 -21.74 15.16
C LEU A 80 7.75 -21.94 13.69
N ILE A 81 7.52 -23.15 13.18
CA ILE A 81 7.56 -23.49 11.76
C ILE A 81 6.21 -24.12 11.40
N ASN A 82 5.55 -23.59 10.38
CA ASN A 82 4.35 -24.20 9.81
C ASN A 82 4.75 -24.99 8.56
N PHE A 83 4.40 -26.27 8.51
CA PHE A 83 4.61 -27.12 7.34
C PHE A 83 3.42 -28.05 7.15
N GLU A 84 2.73 -27.90 6.02
CA GLU A 84 1.43 -28.56 5.75
C GLU A 84 0.44 -28.37 6.91
N GLN A 85 -0.05 -29.48 7.49
CA GLN A 85 -0.96 -29.51 8.64
C GLN A 85 -0.22 -29.54 9.99
N TYR A 86 1.11 -29.47 10.00
CA TYR A 86 1.94 -29.54 11.20
C TYR A 86 2.45 -28.16 11.61
N GLN A 87 2.37 -27.92 12.92
CA GLN A 87 3.02 -26.80 13.59
C GLN A 87 4.16 -27.34 14.44
N PHE A 88 5.39 -26.96 14.09
CA PHE A 88 6.61 -27.36 14.81
C PHE A 88 7.12 -26.22 15.69
N TYR A 89 7.38 -26.54 16.95
CA TYR A 89 7.79 -25.62 18.00
C TYR A 89 9.19 -26.00 18.50
N ILE A 90 10.21 -25.25 18.08
CA ILE A 90 11.58 -25.44 18.58
C ILE A 90 11.68 -24.84 19.99
N LEU A 91 11.99 -25.69 20.95
CA LEU A 91 12.06 -25.35 22.37
C LEU A 91 13.46 -24.86 22.75
N PRO A 92 13.57 -23.84 23.63
CA PRO A 92 14.86 -23.43 24.16
C PRO A 92 15.46 -24.56 25.03
N PRO A 93 16.75 -24.90 24.87
CA PRO A 93 17.41 -25.90 25.69
C PRO A 93 17.66 -25.39 27.12
N ALA A 94 17.77 -26.31 28.08
CA ALA A 94 18.06 -25.96 29.47
C ALA A 94 19.45 -25.32 29.65
N LEU A 95 20.42 -25.72 28.83
CA LEU A 95 21.77 -25.18 28.77
C LEU A 95 22.11 -24.85 27.31
N VAL A 96 22.46 -23.59 27.06
CA VAL A 96 22.83 -23.12 25.72
C VAL A 96 24.31 -23.44 25.47
N SER A 97 24.56 -24.35 24.53
CA SER A 97 25.86 -24.61 23.94
C SER A 97 25.72 -24.61 22.43
N THR A 98 26.80 -24.26 21.71
CA THR A 98 26.87 -24.32 20.25
C THR A 98 26.73 -25.73 19.70
N SER A 99 26.79 -26.75 20.56
CA SER A 99 26.57 -28.17 20.22
C SER A 99 25.30 -28.76 20.84
N SER A 100 24.47 -27.95 21.51
CA SER A 100 23.23 -28.45 22.13
C SER A 100 22.21 -28.87 21.06
N SER A 101 21.72 -30.10 21.16
CA SER A 101 20.50 -30.53 20.47
C SER A 101 19.27 -29.83 21.09
N VAL A 102 18.25 -29.64 20.27
CA VAL A 102 16.98 -29.03 20.69
C VAL A 102 15.82 -29.99 20.48
N ASN A 103 14.85 -29.90 21.37
CA ASN A 103 13.58 -30.58 21.21
C ASN A 103 12.64 -29.74 20.36
N VAL A 104 11.91 -30.41 19.47
CA VAL A 104 10.87 -29.82 18.64
C VAL A 104 9.56 -30.50 19.00
N ALA A 105 8.68 -29.76 19.65
CA ALA A 105 7.31 -30.21 19.89
C ALA A 105 6.48 -29.98 18.63
N TYR A 106 5.50 -30.82 18.35
CA TYR A 106 4.62 -30.61 17.21
C TYR A 106 3.15 -30.89 17.51
N ASN A 107 2.28 -30.15 16.81
CA ASN A 107 0.84 -30.35 16.83
C ASN A 107 0.31 -30.45 15.40
N ILE A 108 -0.78 -31.20 15.23
CA ILE A 108 -1.50 -31.31 13.96
C ILE A 108 -2.73 -30.39 14.07
N ASP A 109 -2.84 -29.41 13.18
CA ASP A 109 -4.00 -28.52 13.14
C ASP A 109 -5.25 -29.30 12.70
N ASN A 110 -6.10 -29.69 13.66
CA ASN A 110 -7.37 -30.40 13.43
C ASN A 110 -8.50 -29.52 12.87
N THR A 111 -8.21 -28.42 12.17
CA THR A 111 -9.24 -27.57 11.53
C THR A 111 -9.76 -28.12 10.20
N GLY A 112 -9.56 -29.40 9.92
CA GLY A 112 -10.10 -30.12 8.77
C GLY A 112 -10.72 -31.46 9.18
N SER A 113 -11.90 -31.43 9.80
CA SER A 113 -12.76 -32.62 9.87
C SER A 113 -13.37 -32.83 8.47
N VAL A 114 -12.67 -33.60 7.64
CA VAL A 114 -13.30 -34.45 6.63
C VAL A 114 -13.64 -35.74 7.36
N ASP A 115 -14.92 -36.04 7.44
CA ASP A 115 -15.44 -37.28 8.02
C ASP A 115 -15.05 -38.46 7.10
N THR A 116 -13.96 -39.14 7.41
CA THR A 116 -13.64 -40.45 6.86
C THR A 116 -13.50 -41.44 8.00
N ARG A 117 -14.65 -41.97 8.45
CA ARG A 117 -14.62 -43.26 9.14
C ARG A 117 -14.23 -44.35 8.14
N PRO A 118 -13.34 -45.30 8.50
CA PRO A 118 -13.00 -46.42 7.65
C PRO A 118 -14.18 -47.39 7.60
N ARG A 119 -14.58 -47.80 6.39
CA ARG A 119 -15.33 -49.04 6.20
C ARG A 119 -14.35 -50.09 5.72
N ASP A 120 -14.39 -51.21 6.42
CA ASP A 120 -13.46 -52.31 6.33
C ASP A 120 -13.33 -52.91 4.93
N SER A 121 -12.11 -53.35 4.68
CA SER A 121 -11.66 -54.18 3.57
C SER A 121 -12.28 -55.57 3.65
N GLU A 122 -12.94 -56.02 2.60
CA GLU A 122 -12.90 -57.44 2.22
C GLU A 122 -12.61 -57.56 0.72
N SER A 123 -11.49 -58.24 0.48
CA SER A 123 -10.97 -58.66 -0.80
C SER A 123 -11.67 -59.92 -1.31
N ALA A 124 -12.07 -59.96 -2.58
CA ALA A 124 -12.02 -61.16 -3.39
C ALA A 124 -12.00 -60.77 -4.86
N GLY A 125 -10.99 -61.25 -5.57
CA GLY A 125 -10.74 -60.89 -6.95
C GLY A 125 -11.41 -61.81 -7.97
N SER A 126 -11.07 -61.47 -9.22
CA SER A 126 -10.95 -62.35 -10.38
C SER A 126 -12.21 -62.67 -11.22
N GLN A 127 -11.96 -62.51 -12.53
CA GLN A 127 -12.46 -63.27 -13.68
C GLN A 127 -13.44 -62.56 -14.61
N LEU A 128 -12.88 -62.21 -15.77
CA LEU A 128 -13.55 -62.19 -17.07
C LEU A 128 -14.18 -63.58 -17.33
N GLU A 129 -15.40 -63.63 -17.87
CA GLU A 129 -15.66 -64.10 -19.24
C GLU A 129 -17.17 -64.15 -19.59
N GLU A 130 -17.41 -63.96 -20.89
CA GLU A 130 -18.51 -64.40 -21.76
C GLU A 130 -19.96 -63.86 -21.63
N CYS A 131 -20.27 -62.97 -22.59
CA CYS A 131 -21.23 -63.13 -23.69
C CYS A 131 -22.48 -64.03 -23.53
N GLY A 132 -23.65 -63.40 -23.72
CA GLY A 132 -24.87 -64.07 -24.19
C GLY A 132 -26.04 -63.07 -24.39
N GLY A 133 -26.40 -62.75 -25.64
CA GLY A 133 -27.70 -62.13 -25.97
C GLY A 133 -28.79 -63.21 -26.20
N PRO A 134 -29.95 -62.91 -26.86
CA PRO A 134 -30.54 -61.62 -27.24
C PRO A 134 -32.08 -61.52 -27.02
N ASN A 135 -32.70 -60.44 -27.55
CA ASN A 135 -34.15 -60.18 -27.82
C ASN A 135 -34.97 -59.59 -26.65
N THR A 136 -35.88 -58.62 -26.78
CA THR A 136 -36.83 -58.14 -27.82
C THR A 136 -37.10 -56.64 -27.62
N ALA A 137 -37.00 -55.76 -28.64
CA ALA A 137 -38.02 -55.33 -29.61
C ALA A 137 -39.16 -54.41 -29.10
N GLU A 138 -39.26 -53.24 -29.77
CA GLU A 138 -40.36 -52.25 -29.94
C GLU A 138 -39.94 -50.83 -29.52
N GLY A 139 -39.80 -49.81 -30.37
CA GLY A 139 -40.14 -49.64 -31.79
C GLY A 139 -41.27 -48.62 -31.98
N LEU A 140 -40.96 -47.32 -32.04
CA LEU A 140 -41.80 -46.33 -32.74
C LEU A 140 -40.89 -45.37 -33.52
N LYS A 141 -40.85 -45.59 -34.84
CA LYS A 141 -40.24 -44.75 -35.87
C LYS A 141 -41.25 -43.70 -36.36
N PHE A 142 -40.76 -42.51 -36.66
CA PHE A 142 -41.22 -41.74 -37.82
C PHE A 142 -39.99 -41.25 -38.61
N SER A 143 -39.82 -41.79 -39.82
CA SER A 143 -38.93 -41.34 -40.90
C SER A 143 -39.60 -40.16 -41.63
N ARG A 144 -38.98 -38.98 -41.85
CA ARG A 144 -37.82 -38.63 -42.69
C ARG A 144 -37.97 -39.07 -44.15
N ALA A 145 -38.32 -38.10 -45.00
CA ALA A 145 -37.91 -38.04 -46.39
C ALA A 145 -36.67 -37.14 -46.46
N GLU A 146 -35.60 -37.66 -47.06
CA GLU A 146 -34.39 -36.91 -47.40
C GLU A 146 -34.53 -36.34 -48.80
N GLU A 147 -34.03 -35.14 -49.03
CA GLU A 147 -33.26 -34.85 -50.23
C GLU A 147 -32.14 -33.86 -49.88
N THR A 148 -30.96 -34.24 -50.33
CA THR A 148 -29.61 -33.81 -49.97
C THR A 148 -29.24 -32.42 -50.49
N CYS A 149 -28.41 -31.68 -49.74
CA CYS A 149 -27.13 -31.13 -50.24
C CYS A 149 -26.32 -30.44 -49.12
N ASN A 150 -25.05 -30.85 -49.01
CA ASN A 150 -23.87 -30.12 -48.52
C ASN A 150 -24.02 -29.12 -47.37
N GLU A 151 -23.50 -29.50 -46.20
CA GLU A 151 -22.60 -28.62 -45.46
C GLU A 151 -21.64 -29.46 -44.60
N TYR A 152 -20.36 -29.42 -44.96
CA TYR A 152 -19.28 -29.61 -43.99
C TYR A 152 -19.43 -28.53 -42.91
N GLN A 153 -20.31 -28.73 -41.94
CA GLN A 153 -20.23 -27.97 -40.69
C GLN A 153 -18.99 -28.49 -39.97
N SER A 154 -17.89 -27.77 -40.20
CA SER A 154 -16.73 -27.75 -39.33
C SER A 154 -17.22 -27.81 -37.89
N ARG A 155 -16.89 -28.89 -37.16
CA ARG A 155 -16.96 -28.88 -35.71
C ARG A 155 -16.06 -27.75 -35.25
N VAL A 156 -16.62 -26.56 -35.04
CA VAL A 156 -15.92 -25.48 -34.35
C VAL A 156 -15.55 -26.09 -33.00
N PRO A 157 -14.26 -26.21 -32.66
CA PRO A 157 -13.91 -26.75 -31.36
C PRO A 157 -14.60 -25.89 -30.31
N LEU A 158 -15.32 -26.52 -29.37
CA LEU A 158 -15.93 -25.82 -28.24
C LEU A 158 -14.81 -25.00 -27.58
N LYS A 159 -14.86 -23.68 -27.77
CA LYS A 159 -13.85 -22.80 -27.18
C LYS A 159 -14.14 -22.74 -25.69
N ASN A 160 -13.16 -23.12 -24.88
CA ASN A 160 -13.24 -22.94 -23.44
C ASN A 160 -12.95 -21.46 -23.12
N PHE A 161 -13.90 -20.79 -22.48
CA PHE A 161 -13.74 -19.44 -21.98
C PHE A 161 -13.48 -19.47 -20.47
N ILE A 162 -12.71 -18.52 -19.97
CA ILE A 162 -12.49 -18.35 -18.53
C ILE A 162 -13.83 -17.98 -17.89
N ARG A 163 -14.17 -18.64 -16.78
CA ARG A 163 -15.24 -18.23 -15.86
C ARG A 163 -14.61 -17.61 -14.63
N ALA A 164 -15.22 -16.54 -14.11
CA ALA A 164 -14.73 -15.86 -12.92
C ALA A 164 -15.69 -16.14 -11.76
N ASP A 165 -15.26 -17.01 -10.84
CA ASP A 165 -15.99 -17.24 -9.60
C ASP A 165 -16.10 -15.93 -8.80
N PRO A 166 -17.25 -15.61 -8.17
CA PRO A 166 -17.41 -14.40 -7.37
C PRO A 166 -16.36 -14.16 -6.28
N SER A 167 -15.75 -15.22 -5.72
CA SER A 167 -14.64 -15.09 -4.76
C SER A 167 -13.42 -14.37 -5.35
N TYR A 168 -13.29 -14.31 -6.69
CA TYR A 168 -12.24 -13.57 -7.36
C TYR A 168 -12.29 -12.07 -7.03
N LEU A 169 -13.47 -11.49 -6.78
CA LEU A 169 -13.58 -10.10 -6.32
C LEU A 169 -12.84 -9.86 -5.00
N LYS A 170 -12.90 -10.83 -4.07
CA LYS A 170 -12.15 -10.79 -2.81
C LYS A 170 -10.65 -10.96 -3.05
N THR A 171 -10.25 -11.82 -3.98
CA THR A 171 -8.85 -12.03 -4.37
C THR A 171 -8.21 -10.75 -4.91
N LEU A 172 -8.93 -9.95 -5.70
CA LEU A 172 -8.43 -8.67 -6.22
C LEU A 172 -8.04 -7.68 -5.10
N GLY A 173 -8.80 -7.68 -4.01
CA GLY A 173 -8.50 -6.84 -2.84
C GLY A 173 -7.14 -7.17 -2.21
N GLN A 174 -6.58 -8.36 -2.43
CA GLN A 174 -5.28 -8.76 -1.84
C GLN A 174 -4.09 -8.00 -2.43
N ALA A 175 -4.22 -7.39 -3.61
CA ALA A 175 -3.14 -6.65 -4.27
C ALA A 175 -2.61 -5.49 -3.42
N HIS A 176 -3.46 -4.91 -2.57
CA HIS A 176 -3.12 -3.82 -1.65
C HIS A 176 -3.22 -4.25 -0.17
N SER A 177 -3.05 -5.55 0.13
CA SER A 177 -3.12 -6.10 1.49
C SER A 177 -2.12 -5.45 2.46
N GLY A 178 -0.89 -5.19 2.00
CA GLY A 178 0.18 -4.58 2.80
C GLY A 178 -0.01 -3.09 3.10
N TRP A 179 -0.77 -2.35 2.28
CA TRP A 179 -0.96 -0.91 2.44
C TRP A 179 -2.27 -0.41 1.81
N ILE A 180 -3.26 -0.12 2.64
CA ILE A 180 -4.62 0.27 2.19
C ILE A 180 -4.66 1.64 1.48
N PHE A 181 -3.77 2.58 1.80
CA PHE A 181 -3.71 3.84 1.05
C PHE A 181 -3.20 3.67 -0.39
N GLY A 182 -2.52 2.56 -0.70
CA GLY A 182 -2.25 2.19 -2.09
C GLY A 182 -3.54 2.04 -2.90
N ALA A 183 -4.60 1.49 -2.29
CA ALA A 183 -5.91 1.35 -2.92
C ALA A 183 -6.64 2.68 -3.12
N ILE A 184 -6.56 3.61 -2.16
CA ILE A 184 -7.09 4.98 -2.35
C ILE A 184 -6.31 5.68 -3.47
N ALA A 185 -4.99 5.51 -3.50
CA ALA A 185 -4.15 6.15 -4.52
C ALA A 185 -4.43 5.63 -5.93
N GLU A 186 -4.84 4.36 -6.13
CA GLU A 186 -5.34 3.90 -7.43
C GLU A 186 -6.54 4.71 -7.92
N LEU A 187 -7.44 5.10 -7.03
CA LEU A 187 -8.62 5.89 -7.38
C LEU A 187 -8.25 7.35 -7.68
N VAL A 188 -7.30 7.91 -6.92
CA VAL A 188 -6.73 9.25 -7.18
C VAL A 188 -6.00 9.29 -8.53
N ASP A 189 -5.23 8.26 -8.86
CA ASP A 189 -4.54 8.13 -10.14
C ASP A 189 -5.56 8.15 -11.30
N ASN A 190 -6.67 7.43 -11.17
CA ASN A 190 -7.72 7.41 -12.19
C ASN A 190 -8.39 8.78 -12.39
N SER A 191 -8.67 9.52 -11.30
CA SER A 191 -9.21 10.87 -11.40
C SER A 191 -8.22 11.85 -12.05
N LYS A 192 -6.91 11.75 -11.74
CA LYS A 192 -5.87 12.53 -12.41
C LYS A 192 -5.80 12.21 -13.90
N ASP A 193 -5.81 10.93 -14.27
CA ASP A 193 -5.78 10.48 -15.67
C ASP A 193 -7.03 10.97 -16.43
N ALA A 194 -8.18 11.05 -15.76
CA ALA A 194 -9.43 11.63 -16.26
C ALA A 194 -9.44 13.17 -16.32
N LYS A 195 -8.28 13.80 -16.11
CA LYS A 195 -8.04 15.25 -16.13
C LYS A 195 -8.90 16.02 -15.11
N ALA A 196 -9.24 15.40 -13.99
CA ALA A 196 -9.91 16.08 -12.88
C ALA A 196 -9.05 17.21 -12.32
N THR A 197 -9.69 18.33 -11.97
CA THR A 197 -9.04 19.45 -11.29
C THR A 197 -9.20 19.37 -9.78
N LYS A 198 -10.24 18.65 -9.32
CA LYS A 198 -10.60 18.45 -7.93
C LYS A 198 -11.06 17.02 -7.70
N MET A 199 -10.72 16.50 -6.52
CA MET A 199 -11.26 15.24 -6.02
C MET A 199 -11.56 15.38 -4.52
N ASP A 200 -12.80 15.09 -4.14
CA ASP A 200 -13.25 15.06 -2.76
C ASP A 200 -13.26 13.60 -2.26
N ILE A 201 -12.69 13.38 -1.07
CA ILE A 201 -12.68 12.07 -0.40
C ILE A 201 -13.19 12.28 1.02
N PHE A 202 -14.29 11.62 1.36
CA PHE A 202 -14.91 11.73 2.67
C PHE A 202 -15.70 10.46 3.02
N VAL A 203 -16.05 10.31 4.30
CA VAL A 203 -16.91 9.21 4.77
C VAL A 203 -18.27 9.78 5.11
N ASP A 204 -19.31 9.18 4.55
CA ASP A 204 -20.71 9.45 4.90
C ASP A 204 -21.28 8.26 5.68
N ILE A 205 -22.34 8.48 6.45
CA ILE A 205 -23.03 7.40 7.19
C ILE A 205 -24.36 7.12 6.50
N ILE A 206 -24.55 5.87 6.09
CA ILE A 206 -25.75 5.41 5.41
C ILE A 206 -26.44 4.32 6.21
N GLN A 207 -27.77 4.30 6.18
CA GLN A 207 -28.54 3.23 6.79
C GLN A 207 -28.81 2.12 5.78
N LEU A 208 -28.33 0.89 6.04
CA LEU A 208 -28.62 -0.25 5.20
C LEU A 208 -30.06 -0.74 5.43
N LYS A 209 -30.85 -0.85 4.35
CA LYS A 209 -32.27 -1.23 4.44
C LYS A 209 -32.51 -2.59 5.12
N LYS A 210 -31.70 -3.60 4.80
CA LYS A 210 -31.89 -4.99 5.27
C LYS A 210 -31.58 -5.14 6.76
N SER A 211 -30.51 -4.52 7.24
CA SER A 211 -30.04 -4.66 8.62
C SER A 211 -30.47 -3.50 9.53
N ARG A 212 -31.00 -2.40 8.96
CA ARG A 212 -31.24 -1.11 9.64
C ARG A 212 -30.02 -0.58 10.41
N LYS A 213 -28.84 -1.04 10.03
CA LYS A 213 -27.56 -0.66 10.65
C LYS A 213 -27.02 0.55 9.90
N ASP A 214 -26.52 1.52 10.66
CA ASP A 214 -25.71 2.61 10.14
C ASP A 214 -24.32 2.06 9.78
N VAL A 215 -23.95 2.23 8.51
CA VAL A 215 -22.71 1.72 7.95
C VAL A 215 -21.98 2.89 7.28
N PRO A 216 -20.66 2.99 7.47
CA PRO A 216 -19.86 4.00 6.79
C PRO A 216 -19.74 3.70 5.30
N MET A 217 -19.79 4.76 4.50
CA MET A 217 -19.61 4.76 3.06
C MET A 217 -18.49 5.73 2.70
N LEU A 218 -17.39 5.20 2.17
CA LEU A 218 -16.32 6.01 1.60
C LEU A 218 -16.80 6.56 0.24
N CYS A 219 -16.79 7.88 0.13
CA CYS A 219 -17.20 8.62 -1.05
C CYS A 219 -15.97 9.25 -1.71
N LEU A 220 -15.80 9.01 -3.00
CA LEU A 220 -14.76 9.63 -3.82
C LEU A 220 -15.42 10.31 -5.02
N ILE A 221 -15.30 11.63 -5.13
CA ILE A 221 -16.01 12.43 -6.13
C ILE A 221 -15.01 13.30 -6.88
N ASP A 222 -14.91 13.14 -8.19
CA ASP A 222 -14.08 13.97 -9.06
C ASP A 222 -14.89 14.74 -10.11
N ASP A 223 -14.30 15.83 -10.60
CA ASP A 223 -14.81 16.68 -11.68
C ASP A 223 -14.15 16.38 -13.04
N GLY A 224 -13.67 15.14 -13.22
CA GLY A 224 -13.02 14.71 -14.46
C GLY A 224 -13.96 14.64 -15.65
N GLN A 225 -13.50 14.04 -16.75
CA GLN A 225 -14.28 13.95 -17.99
C GLN A 225 -15.48 12.98 -17.92
N GLY A 226 -15.52 12.12 -16.90
CA GLY A 226 -16.48 11.02 -16.80
C GLY A 226 -16.19 9.89 -17.78
N MET A 227 -17.11 8.92 -17.88
CA MET A 227 -17.00 7.76 -18.76
C MET A 227 -18.30 7.53 -19.53
N ASN A 228 -18.20 7.22 -20.82
CA ASN A 228 -19.31 6.69 -21.60
C ASN A 228 -19.53 5.19 -21.34
N HIS A 229 -20.55 4.59 -21.97
CA HIS A 229 -20.87 3.17 -21.77
C HIS A 229 -19.69 2.24 -22.05
N ASP A 230 -19.01 2.40 -23.18
CA ASP A 230 -17.87 1.56 -23.56
C ASP A 230 -16.70 1.69 -22.59
N GLU A 231 -16.46 2.89 -22.07
CA GLU A 231 -15.45 3.16 -21.06
C GLU A 231 -15.79 2.54 -19.70
N VAL A 232 -17.07 2.57 -19.30
CA VAL A 232 -17.55 1.84 -18.11
C VAL A 232 -17.38 0.34 -18.29
N MET A 233 -17.71 -0.21 -19.46
CA MET A 233 -17.51 -1.63 -19.78
C MET A 233 -16.02 -2.00 -19.68
N LYS A 234 -15.12 -1.18 -20.21
CA LYS A 234 -13.66 -1.36 -20.05
C LYS A 234 -13.23 -1.23 -18.58
N MET A 235 -13.81 -0.28 -17.84
CA MET A 235 -13.52 -0.04 -16.43
C MET A 235 -13.87 -1.25 -15.57
N VAL A 236 -14.95 -1.99 -15.87
CA VAL A 236 -15.33 -3.19 -15.10
C VAL A 236 -14.69 -4.48 -15.63
N SER A 237 -14.28 -4.51 -16.89
CA SER A 237 -13.63 -5.68 -17.51
C SER A 237 -12.26 -6.00 -16.91
N PHE A 238 -11.95 -7.28 -16.75
CA PHE A 238 -10.66 -7.75 -16.23
C PHE A 238 -9.62 -7.83 -17.35
N GLY A 239 -8.81 -6.77 -17.44
CA GLY A 239 -7.85 -6.57 -18.53
C GLY A 239 -8.52 -5.98 -19.77
N HIS A 240 -7.83 -5.06 -20.45
CA HIS A 240 -8.25 -4.57 -21.76
C HIS A 240 -7.00 -4.19 -22.58
N LYS A 241 -7.09 -4.29 -23.91
CA LYS A 241 -6.02 -3.83 -24.81
C LYS A 241 -5.86 -2.32 -24.66
N GLN A 242 -4.72 -1.86 -24.13
CA GLN A 242 -4.41 -0.43 -24.12
C GLN A 242 -4.50 0.13 -25.54
N SER A 243 -5.10 1.31 -25.69
CA SER A 243 -5.16 1.98 -26.99
C SER A 243 -3.75 2.36 -27.43
N HIS A 244 -3.43 2.18 -28.73
CA HIS A 244 -2.13 2.55 -29.31
C HIS A 244 -1.77 4.05 -29.20
N LYS A 245 -2.70 4.91 -28.76
CA LYS A 245 -2.39 6.28 -28.36
C LYS A 245 -1.77 6.25 -26.97
N VAL A 246 -0.43 6.26 -26.92
CA VAL A 246 0.35 6.36 -25.69
C VAL A 246 0.22 7.79 -25.17
N ASP A 247 -0.70 8.03 -24.23
CA ASP A 247 -0.57 9.20 -23.34
C ASP A 247 0.59 8.86 -22.40
N THR A 248 1.77 9.41 -22.69
CA THR A 248 3.01 9.14 -21.94
C THR A 248 2.87 9.52 -20.48
N ASP A 249 1.98 10.45 -20.13
CA ASP A 249 1.84 10.99 -18.79
C ASP A 249 0.78 10.23 -17.95
N ARG A 250 0.17 9.18 -18.52
CA ARG A 250 -0.88 8.40 -17.89
C ARG A 250 -0.31 7.38 -16.90
N ILE A 251 -0.81 7.39 -15.66
CA ILE A 251 -0.37 6.45 -14.62
C ILE A 251 -1.02 5.08 -14.80
N GLY A 252 -2.30 5.05 -15.21
CA GLY A 252 -3.09 3.83 -15.38
C GLY A 252 -2.64 3.01 -16.60
N LYS A 253 -1.72 2.07 -16.38
CA LYS A 253 -1.25 1.13 -17.41
C LYS A 253 -1.86 -0.28 -17.29
N PHE A 254 -2.08 -0.80 -16.08
CA PHE A 254 -2.42 -2.24 -15.93
C PHE A 254 -3.89 -2.61 -16.16
N GLY A 255 -4.81 -1.62 -16.21
CA GLY A 255 -6.25 -1.87 -16.43
C GLY A 255 -6.97 -2.56 -15.26
N VAL A 256 -6.33 -2.72 -14.10
CA VAL A 256 -6.89 -3.40 -12.92
C VAL A 256 -7.06 -2.50 -11.68
N GLY A 257 -6.46 -1.31 -11.67
CA GLY A 257 -6.34 -0.44 -10.49
C GLY A 257 -7.66 -0.11 -9.79
N PHE A 258 -8.72 0.20 -10.56
CA PHE A 258 -10.06 0.42 -9.98
C PHE A 258 -10.56 -0.80 -9.21
N LYS A 259 -10.45 -2.00 -9.79
CA LYS A 259 -11.02 -3.22 -9.17
C LYS A 259 -10.24 -3.64 -7.95
N THR A 260 -8.90 -3.65 -8.04
CA THR A 260 -8.02 -3.99 -6.92
C THR A 260 -8.14 -2.98 -5.79
N GLY A 261 -8.21 -1.69 -6.12
CA GLY A 261 -8.38 -0.61 -5.15
C GLY A 261 -9.75 -0.67 -4.47
N ALA A 262 -10.83 -0.70 -5.26
CA ALA A 262 -12.18 -0.66 -4.70
C ALA A 262 -12.51 -1.92 -3.88
N MET A 263 -12.14 -3.11 -4.36
CA MET A 263 -12.33 -4.37 -3.62
C MET A 263 -11.41 -4.53 -2.40
N ARG A 264 -10.32 -3.75 -2.30
CA ARG A 264 -9.53 -3.64 -1.07
C ARG A 264 -10.23 -2.80 -0.01
N LEU A 265 -10.94 -1.75 -0.43
CA LEU A 265 -11.53 -0.74 0.47
C LEU A 265 -12.87 -1.20 1.05
N GLY A 266 -13.67 -1.95 0.29
CA GLY A 266 -14.93 -2.49 0.76
C GLY A 266 -15.49 -3.58 -0.15
N ARG A 267 -16.56 -4.22 0.31
CA ARG A 267 -17.18 -5.37 -0.38
C ARG A 267 -18.08 -4.96 -1.55
N ASP A 268 -18.62 -3.75 -1.51
CA ASP A 268 -19.62 -3.28 -2.44
C ASP A 268 -19.36 -1.85 -2.90
N VAL A 269 -19.43 -1.64 -4.22
CA VAL A 269 -19.02 -0.40 -4.88
C VAL A 269 -20.04 -0.01 -5.93
N LEU A 270 -20.60 1.19 -5.82
CA LEU A 270 -21.39 1.82 -6.87
C LEU A 270 -20.58 2.94 -7.51
N VAL A 271 -20.43 2.88 -8.83
CA VAL A 271 -19.87 3.96 -9.64
C VAL A 271 -21.00 4.66 -10.36
N LEU A 272 -21.06 5.98 -10.22
CA LEU A 272 -21.91 6.87 -10.99
C LEU A 272 -21.00 7.82 -11.76
N THR A 273 -21.13 7.88 -13.07
CA THR A 273 -20.25 8.69 -13.93
C THR A 273 -21.07 9.44 -14.97
N GLN A 274 -20.63 10.64 -15.33
CA GLN A 274 -21.32 11.51 -16.27
C GLN A 274 -20.33 12.20 -17.22
N THR A 275 -20.58 12.07 -18.51
CA THR A 275 -19.98 12.88 -19.57
C THR A 275 -20.94 14.01 -19.97
N THR A 276 -20.58 14.81 -20.97
CA THR A 276 -21.48 15.83 -21.53
C THR A 276 -22.71 15.25 -22.21
N THR A 277 -22.65 13.99 -22.68
CA THR A 277 -23.70 13.35 -23.50
C THR A 277 -24.27 12.08 -22.89
N SER A 278 -23.67 11.53 -21.83
CA SER A 278 -24.10 10.25 -21.24
C SER A 278 -23.90 10.20 -19.73
N ARG A 279 -24.59 9.27 -19.08
CA ARG A 279 -24.42 8.95 -17.66
C ARG A 279 -24.58 7.46 -17.47
N SER A 280 -23.78 6.85 -16.61
CA SER A 280 -23.87 5.43 -16.34
C SER A 280 -23.74 5.13 -14.85
N LEU A 281 -24.46 4.09 -14.42
CA LEU A 281 -24.31 3.42 -13.14
C LEU A 281 -23.62 2.08 -13.39
N ALA A 282 -22.63 1.72 -12.58
CA ALA A 282 -22.03 0.40 -12.55
C ALA A 282 -21.92 -0.09 -11.11
N PHE A 283 -22.37 -1.33 -10.85
CA PHE A 283 -22.43 -1.88 -9.50
C PHE A 283 -21.55 -3.13 -9.39
N LEU A 284 -20.38 -2.98 -8.76
CA LEU A 284 -19.43 -4.05 -8.49
C LEU A 284 -19.59 -4.48 -7.03
N SER A 285 -20.18 -5.66 -6.82
CA SER A 285 -20.64 -6.08 -5.49
C SER A 285 -20.33 -7.53 -5.21
N GLN A 286 -19.66 -7.78 -4.08
CA GLN A 286 -19.53 -9.13 -3.54
C GLN A 286 -20.89 -9.61 -3.02
N SER A 287 -21.64 -8.75 -2.34
CA SER A 287 -22.94 -9.09 -1.72
C SER A 287 -24.00 -9.51 -2.74
N LEU A 288 -24.04 -8.88 -3.92
CA LEU A 288 -24.92 -9.26 -5.03
C LEU A 288 -24.56 -10.63 -5.62
N ASN A 289 -23.27 -10.98 -5.60
CA ASN A 289 -22.73 -12.16 -6.27
C ASN A 289 -22.51 -13.35 -5.32
N GLU A 290 -22.90 -13.25 -4.04
CA GLU A 290 -22.88 -14.38 -3.12
C GLU A 290 -23.75 -15.53 -3.65
N GLY A 291 -23.14 -16.73 -3.75
CA GLY A 291 -23.82 -17.95 -4.21
C GLY A 291 -24.10 -18.03 -5.71
N LYS A 292 -23.54 -17.13 -6.54
CA LYS A 292 -23.62 -17.22 -8.00
C LYS A 292 -22.45 -18.00 -8.59
N ASP A 293 -22.66 -18.59 -9.76
CA ASP A 293 -21.62 -19.33 -10.49
C ASP A 293 -20.65 -18.41 -11.27
N ASN A 294 -21.00 -17.13 -11.45
CA ASN A 294 -20.21 -16.17 -12.19
C ASN A 294 -20.46 -14.75 -11.69
N ILE A 295 -19.51 -13.84 -11.92
CA ILE A 295 -19.65 -12.43 -11.56
C ILE A 295 -20.63 -11.72 -12.49
N GLU A 296 -21.69 -11.16 -11.90
CA GLU A 296 -22.63 -10.25 -12.54
C GLU A 296 -22.36 -8.81 -12.09
N ILE A 297 -22.34 -7.89 -13.05
CA ILE A 297 -22.11 -6.46 -12.81
C ILE A 297 -23.28 -5.67 -13.43
N PRO A 298 -24.29 -5.29 -12.65
CA PRO A 298 -25.39 -4.47 -13.15
C PRO A 298 -24.88 -3.11 -13.64
N ILE A 299 -25.18 -2.80 -14.90
CA ILE A 299 -24.85 -1.52 -15.53
C ILE A 299 -26.13 -0.90 -16.10
N VAL A 300 -26.31 0.40 -15.89
CA VAL A 300 -27.45 1.14 -16.42
C VAL A 300 -26.91 2.40 -17.08
N SER A 301 -27.07 2.49 -18.39
CA SER A 301 -26.59 3.64 -19.17
C SER A 301 -27.73 4.53 -19.66
N TYR A 302 -27.45 5.82 -19.65
CA TYR A 302 -28.35 6.89 -20.04
C TYR A 302 -27.66 7.77 -21.09
N CYS A 303 -28.41 8.23 -22.08
CA CYS A 303 -27.98 9.20 -23.06
C CYS A 303 -28.73 10.52 -22.85
N ARG A 304 -28.07 11.64 -23.16
CA ARG A 304 -28.66 12.97 -23.05
C ARG A 304 -29.54 13.24 -24.26
N GLN A 305 -30.81 13.51 -24.01
CA GLN A 305 -31.79 13.93 -25.01
C GLN A 305 -32.37 15.28 -24.58
N GLY A 306 -31.92 16.35 -25.24
CA GLY A 306 -32.22 17.72 -24.81
C GLY A 306 -31.69 18.00 -23.40
N GLN A 307 -32.59 18.34 -22.48
CA GLN A 307 -32.26 18.63 -21.08
C GLN A 307 -32.38 17.41 -20.15
N LEU A 308 -32.85 16.27 -20.66
CA LEU A 308 -33.13 15.08 -19.86
C LEU A 308 -32.09 13.97 -20.13
N MET A 309 -31.87 13.13 -19.14
CA MET A 309 -31.08 11.90 -19.26
C MET A 309 -32.06 10.74 -19.35
N GLU A 310 -32.13 10.09 -20.51
CA GLU A 310 -33.02 8.97 -20.78
C GLU A 310 -32.25 7.66 -20.87
N ILE A 311 -32.93 6.53 -20.67
CA ILE A 311 -32.31 5.20 -20.82
C ILE A 311 -31.78 5.06 -22.25
N ASP A 312 -30.51 4.69 -22.38
CA ASP A 312 -29.89 4.52 -23.69
C ASP A 312 -30.29 3.18 -24.31
N LEU A 313 -31.33 3.21 -25.16
CA LEU A 313 -31.86 2.03 -25.84
C LEU A 313 -30.90 1.45 -26.89
N SER A 314 -29.85 2.18 -27.29
CA SER A 314 -28.82 1.66 -28.19
C SER A 314 -27.85 0.71 -27.49
N MET A 315 -27.67 0.87 -26.16
CA MET A 315 -26.75 0.09 -25.35
C MET A 315 -27.45 -1.05 -24.60
N GLN A 316 -28.73 -0.89 -24.25
CA GLN A 316 -29.46 -1.84 -23.40
C GLN A 316 -30.97 -1.80 -23.66
N SER A 317 -31.67 -2.91 -23.46
CA SER A 317 -33.12 -2.93 -23.50
C SER A 317 -33.72 -2.30 -22.23
N GLU A 318 -34.96 -1.80 -22.33
CA GLU A 318 -35.66 -1.25 -21.16
C GLU A 318 -35.87 -2.31 -20.06
N ALA A 319 -36.10 -3.57 -20.46
CA ALA A 319 -36.23 -4.69 -19.53
C ALA A 319 -34.91 -4.96 -18.77
N LEU A 320 -33.77 -4.96 -19.48
CA LEU A 320 -32.45 -5.13 -18.86
C LEU A 320 -32.12 -3.96 -17.92
N ALA A 321 -32.40 -2.72 -18.35
CA ALA A 321 -32.22 -1.54 -17.52
C ALA A 321 -33.06 -1.61 -16.24
N LYS A 322 -34.33 -2.02 -16.33
CA LYS A 322 -35.22 -2.22 -15.17
C LYS A 322 -34.70 -3.32 -14.24
N TYR A 323 -34.24 -4.44 -14.80
CA TYR A 323 -33.65 -5.54 -14.04
C TYR A 323 -32.38 -5.08 -13.29
N ASN A 324 -31.45 -4.41 -13.97
CA ASN A 324 -30.21 -3.91 -13.35
C ASN A 324 -30.49 -2.85 -12.28
N LEU A 325 -31.41 -1.91 -12.54
CA LEU A 325 -31.84 -0.93 -11.54
C LEU A 325 -32.49 -1.59 -10.31
N LYS A 326 -33.25 -2.68 -10.52
CA LYS A 326 -33.83 -3.45 -9.42
C LYS A 326 -32.73 -4.13 -8.60
N ALA A 327 -31.77 -4.79 -9.24
CA ALA A 327 -30.62 -5.41 -8.57
C ALA A 327 -29.85 -4.39 -7.72
N ILE A 328 -29.56 -3.21 -8.28
CA ILE A 328 -28.91 -2.11 -7.54
C ILE A 328 -29.77 -1.71 -6.32
N LYS A 329 -31.07 -1.52 -6.47
CA LYS A 329 -31.96 -1.10 -5.36
C LYS A 329 -32.08 -2.13 -4.23
N ASP A 330 -32.01 -3.42 -4.58
CA ASP A 330 -32.23 -4.55 -3.66
C ASP A 330 -30.95 -4.93 -2.90
N PHE A 331 -29.78 -4.68 -3.49
CA PHE A 331 -28.46 -5.06 -2.93
C PHE A 331 -27.57 -3.87 -2.54
N SER A 332 -28.05 -2.63 -2.71
CA SER A 332 -27.32 -1.41 -2.32
C SER A 332 -28.19 -0.46 -1.48
N PRO A 333 -27.59 0.49 -0.77
CA PRO A 333 -28.32 1.58 -0.11
C PRO A 333 -29.02 2.53 -1.11
N PHE A 334 -28.66 2.47 -2.39
CA PHE A 334 -29.12 3.40 -3.42
C PHE A 334 -30.53 3.09 -3.90
N ASN A 335 -31.49 3.86 -3.40
CA ASN A 335 -32.84 3.91 -3.95
C ASN A 335 -32.94 4.96 -5.08
N LYS A 336 -34.11 5.09 -5.71
CA LYS A 336 -34.33 6.06 -6.80
C LYS A 336 -34.04 7.51 -6.39
N TYR A 337 -34.31 7.88 -5.14
CA TYR A 337 -34.11 9.23 -4.61
C TYR A 337 -32.63 9.50 -4.36
N LEU A 338 -31.91 8.57 -3.72
CA LEU A 338 -30.47 8.71 -3.46
C LEU A 338 -29.67 8.74 -4.76
N ILE A 339 -30.03 7.91 -5.75
CA ILE A 339 -29.43 7.97 -7.09
C ILE A 339 -29.66 9.34 -7.73
N GLY A 340 -30.88 9.89 -7.63
CA GLY A 340 -31.21 11.22 -8.14
C GLY A 340 -30.44 12.34 -7.44
N GLU A 341 -30.33 12.27 -6.10
CA GLU A 341 -29.56 13.20 -5.28
C GLU A 341 -28.08 13.20 -5.69
N LYS A 342 -27.46 12.02 -5.80
CA LYS A 342 -26.05 11.91 -6.21
C LYS A 342 -25.83 12.33 -7.66
N ALA A 343 -26.77 12.03 -8.55
CA ALA A 343 -26.73 12.51 -9.93
C ALA A 343 -26.86 14.04 -10.05
N ALA A 344 -27.58 14.70 -9.12
CA ALA A 344 -27.70 16.15 -9.10
C ALA A 344 -26.38 16.85 -8.78
N LEU A 345 -25.45 16.19 -8.07
CA LEU A 345 -24.14 16.75 -7.73
C LEU A 345 -23.27 17.08 -8.95
N PHE A 346 -23.51 16.44 -10.11
CA PHE A 346 -22.80 16.82 -11.33
C PHE A 346 -23.21 18.20 -11.86
N GLY A 347 -24.43 18.66 -11.56
CA GLY A 347 -25.02 19.82 -12.21
C GLY A 347 -24.94 19.71 -13.74
N THR A 348 -24.37 20.73 -14.39
CA THR A 348 -24.10 20.73 -15.84
C THR A 348 -22.74 20.16 -16.21
N GLY A 349 -21.91 19.79 -15.22
CA GLY A 349 -20.54 19.32 -15.40
C GLY A 349 -20.43 17.84 -15.75
N THR A 350 -19.18 17.38 -15.78
CA THR A 350 -18.78 15.98 -15.96
C THR A 350 -18.06 15.49 -14.71
N GLY A 351 -17.87 14.18 -14.58
CA GLY A 351 -17.09 13.62 -13.49
C GLY A 351 -17.45 12.18 -13.15
N THR A 352 -16.81 11.66 -12.12
CA THR A 352 -17.09 10.33 -11.57
C THR A 352 -17.26 10.38 -10.05
N GLN A 353 -18.25 9.64 -9.57
CA GLN A 353 -18.56 9.46 -8.16
C GLN A 353 -18.48 7.97 -7.83
N ILE A 354 -17.65 7.61 -6.87
CA ILE A 354 -17.42 6.23 -6.41
C ILE A 354 -17.86 6.14 -4.96
N TYR A 355 -18.77 5.22 -4.69
CA TYR A 355 -19.34 4.97 -3.38
C TYR A 355 -19.00 3.56 -2.94
N ILE A 356 -18.26 3.42 -1.84
CA ILE A 356 -17.78 2.14 -1.33
C ILE A 356 -18.33 1.94 0.08
N TRP A 357 -19.03 0.85 0.33
CA TRP A 357 -19.54 0.50 1.67
C TRP A 357 -19.24 -0.96 1.99
N ASN A 358 -19.65 -1.38 3.19
CA ASN A 358 -19.18 -2.64 3.78
C ASN A 358 -17.64 -2.64 3.77
N LEU A 359 -17.08 -1.57 4.36
CA LEU A 359 -15.65 -1.29 4.38
C LEU A 359 -14.87 -2.42 5.07
N ASP A 360 -13.63 -2.59 4.66
CA ASP A 360 -12.77 -3.65 5.20
C ASP A 360 -12.55 -3.50 6.71
N GLU A 361 -12.64 -4.62 7.43
CA GLU A 361 -12.60 -4.68 8.89
C GLU A 361 -11.31 -5.37 9.39
N TRP A 362 -10.70 -4.80 10.43
CA TRP A 362 -9.61 -5.38 11.20
C TRP A 362 -10.10 -5.71 12.63
N GLY A 363 -10.40 -6.99 12.87
CA GLY A 363 -11.02 -7.42 14.11
C GLY A 363 -12.47 -6.92 14.20
N SER A 364 -12.83 -6.23 15.28
CA SER A 364 -14.18 -5.66 15.48
C SER A 364 -14.32 -4.21 15.01
N LYS A 365 -13.33 -3.68 14.28
CA LYS A 365 -13.28 -2.28 13.86
C LYS A 365 -12.88 -2.18 12.38
N TYR A 366 -13.13 -1.04 11.75
CA TYR A 366 -12.71 -0.78 10.38
C TYR A 366 -11.19 -0.58 10.25
N CYS A 367 -10.64 -0.99 9.10
CA CYS A 367 -9.25 -0.75 8.70
C CYS A 367 -8.96 0.74 8.49
N LEU A 368 -9.96 1.49 8.03
CA LEU A 368 -9.93 2.95 7.99
C LEU A 368 -10.62 3.49 9.25
N GLU A 369 -10.04 4.49 9.88
CA GLU A 369 -10.65 5.27 10.96
C GLU A 369 -10.94 6.68 10.44
N TRP A 370 -12.06 7.28 10.83
CA TRP A 370 -12.41 8.67 10.52
C TRP A 370 -12.94 9.34 11.78
N HIS A 371 -12.66 10.63 11.92
CA HIS A 371 -13.12 11.42 13.05
C HIS A 371 -14.02 12.55 12.56
N ASP A 372 -15.32 12.39 12.79
CA ASP A 372 -16.31 13.44 12.60
C ASP A 372 -16.01 14.54 13.62
N GLY A 373 -15.68 15.72 13.11
CA GLY A 373 -15.17 16.86 13.87
C GLY A 373 -16.07 17.47 14.94
N LEU A 374 -17.11 16.79 15.41
CA LEU A 374 -18.19 17.38 16.19
C LEU A 374 -18.22 17.00 17.67
N LYS A 375 -17.17 16.40 18.25
CA LYS A 375 -17.11 16.19 19.71
C LYS A 375 -15.72 16.45 20.32
N GLY A 376 -15.55 17.66 20.85
CA GLY A 376 -14.81 17.96 22.10
C GLY A 376 -13.36 17.53 22.29
N GLY A 377 -12.72 16.88 21.32
CA GLY A 377 -11.31 16.53 21.33
C GLY A 377 -10.45 17.57 20.62
N SER A 378 -9.15 17.59 20.92
CA SER A 378 -8.19 18.55 20.35
C SER A 378 -8.33 18.69 18.82
N SER A 379 -8.35 19.92 18.32
CA SER A 379 -8.58 20.32 16.92
C SER A 379 -7.58 19.80 15.89
N PHE A 380 -6.65 18.92 16.26
CA PHE A 380 -5.51 18.50 15.43
C PHE A 380 -5.78 17.29 14.50
N HIS A 381 -6.87 16.55 14.68
CA HIS A 381 -7.20 15.33 13.91
C HIS A 381 -8.60 15.37 13.26
N GLN A 382 -9.24 16.53 13.28
CA GLN A 382 -10.60 16.71 12.82
C GLN A 382 -10.71 16.58 11.29
N GLY A 383 -11.50 15.61 10.82
CA GLY A 383 -11.69 15.33 9.38
C GLY A 383 -10.69 14.37 8.76
N ASP A 384 -9.68 13.88 9.49
CA ASP A 384 -8.66 12.97 8.97
C ASP A 384 -9.18 11.52 8.83
N ILE A 385 -8.83 10.85 7.71
CA ILE A 385 -8.93 9.40 7.54
C ILE A 385 -7.58 8.80 7.86
N LEU A 386 -7.55 7.84 8.79
CA LEU A 386 -6.36 7.20 9.32
C LEU A 386 -6.40 5.69 9.06
N ILE A 387 -5.23 5.04 9.04
CA ILE A 387 -5.16 3.58 8.96
C ILE A 387 -5.04 3.00 10.36
N ARG A 388 -5.91 2.05 10.68
CA ARG A 388 -5.74 1.16 11.82
C ARG A 388 -4.73 0.08 11.47
N SER A 389 -3.59 0.06 12.14
CA SER A 389 -2.57 -1.00 11.96
C SER A 389 -1.90 -1.33 13.29
N LYS A 390 -1.13 -2.44 13.35
CA LYS A 390 -0.31 -2.78 14.54
C LYS A 390 0.64 -1.65 14.97
N ARG A 391 1.00 -0.74 14.07
CA ARG A 391 1.55 0.59 14.37
C ARG A 391 0.61 1.64 13.82
N THR A 392 -0.18 2.33 14.65
CA THR A 392 -1.00 3.45 14.20
C THR A 392 -0.10 4.48 13.51
N ARG A 393 -0.26 4.65 12.20
CA ARG A 393 0.43 5.67 11.42
C ARG A 393 -0.60 6.76 11.15
N SER A 394 -0.60 7.79 11.99
CA SER A 394 -1.32 9.02 11.71
C SER A 394 -0.32 10.07 11.24
N ARG A 395 -0.66 10.81 10.19
CA ARG A 395 0.00 12.08 9.89
C ARG A 395 -1.06 13.16 10.07
N PRO A 396 -0.92 14.04 11.08
CA PRO A 396 -1.92 15.07 11.35
C PRO A 396 -2.14 15.98 10.13
N GLY A 397 -3.40 16.29 9.81
CA GLY A 397 -3.78 17.24 8.77
C GLY A 397 -3.70 16.70 7.33
N GLN A 398 -3.88 15.39 7.16
CA GLN A 398 -3.92 14.77 5.83
C GLN A 398 -5.22 15.07 5.07
N ILE A 399 -6.31 15.42 5.75
CA ILE A 399 -7.64 15.66 5.18
C ILE A 399 -8.29 16.87 5.84
N SER A 400 -7.54 17.96 5.99
CA SER A 400 -8.18 19.28 6.11
C SER A 400 -9.13 19.49 4.93
N GLN A 401 -10.17 20.32 5.08
CA GLN A 401 -11.17 20.63 4.03
C GLN A 401 -10.57 20.82 2.62
N LYS A 402 -9.29 21.23 2.52
CA LYS A 402 -8.45 21.12 1.33
C LYS A 402 -7.05 20.62 1.70
N VAL A 403 -6.52 19.61 1.01
CA VAL A 403 -5.16 19.08 1.24
C VAL A 403 -4.12 19.99 0.56
N LYS A 404 -3.17 20.53 1.34
CA LYS A 404 -2.05 21.31 0.79
C LYS A 404 -0.98 20.37 0.22
N SER A 405 -1.06 20.06 -1.08
CA SER A 405 0.01 19.35 -1.79
C SER A 405 1.31 20.17 -1.73
N ARG A 406 2.46 19.49 -1.60
CA ARG A 406 3.78 20.12 -1.53
C ARG A 406 4.79 19.30 -2.34
N PRO A 407 5.46 19.88 -3.36
CA PRO A 407 6.52 19.20 -4.08
C PRO A 407 7.73 19.02 -3.15
N LEU A 408 7.96 17.79 -2.70
CA LEU A 408 8.93 17.49 -1.64
C LEU A 408 10.33 18.09 -1.90
N SER A 409 10.81 18.01 -3.14
CA SER A 409 12.10 18.57 -3.57
C SER A 409 12.24 20.06 -3.32
N LYS A 410 11.13 20.82 -3.36
CA LYS A 410 11.12 22.27 -3.15
C LYS A 410 11.13 22.68 -1.67
N PHE A 411 11.04 21.72 -0.74
CA PHE A 411 11.01 21.95 0.71
C PHE A 411 12.27 21.44 1.44
N LEU A 412 13.33 21.15 0.69
CA LEU A 412 14.62 20.74 1.22
C LEU A 412 15.55 21.95 1.40
N THR A 413 16.60 21.76 2.18
CA THR A 413 17.67 22.74 2.45
C THR A 413 19.00 22.18 2.02
N GLN A 414 19.94 23.05 1.60
CA GLN A 414 21.24 22.60 1.07
C GLN A 414 21.05 21.68 -0.15
N THR A 415 20.06 22.01 -0.98
CA THR A 415 19.65 21.14 -2.08
C THR A 415 20.72 21.10 -3.17
N ILE A 416 21.08 19.89 -3.61
CA ILE A 416 21.90 19.66 -4.80
C ILE A 416 21.10 18.86 -5.83
N VAL A 417 21.47 19.03 -7.10
CA VAL A 417 20.93 18.26 -8.22
C VAL A 417 22.08 17.47 -8.83
N GLU A 418 21.95 16.14 -8.80
CA GLU A 418 22.91 15.20 -9.36
C GLU A 418 22.27 14.55 -10.59
N THR A 419 22.94 14.65 -11.73
CA THR A 419 22.55 13.95 -12.95
C THR A 419 23.48 12.76 -13.18
N GLY A 420 22.94 11.71 -13.78
CA GLY A 420 23.72 10.53 -14.14
C GLY A 420 23.02 9.73 -15.22
N ASP A 421 23.77 8.80 -15.80
CA ASP A 421 23.25 7.85 -16.78
C ASP A 421 23.27 6.44 -16.19
N ILE A 422 22.11 5.81 -16.16
CA ILE A 422 21.94 4.42 -15.72
C ILE A 422 21.45 3.63 -16.91
N LEU A 423 22.23 2.65 -17.38
CA LEU A 423 21.90 1.85 -18.56
C LEU A 423 21.55 2.72 -19.79
N ARG A 424 22.33 3.80 -20.02
CA ARG A 424 22.14 4.81 -21.08
C ARG A 424 20.85 5.61 -20.99
N ARG A 425 20.19 5.61 -19.83
CA ARG A 425 18.99 6.41 -19.57
C ARG A 425 19.34 7.49 -18.56
N PRO A 426 19.04 8.77 -18.86
CA PRO A 426 19.35 9.86 -17.96
C PRO A 426 18.43 9.80 -16.73
N VAL A 427 19.03 10.00 -15.57
CA VAL A 427 18.38 10.05 -14.26
C VAL A 427 18.82 11.32 -13.55
N GLU A 428 17.85 12.05 -12.98
CA GLU A 428 18.10 13.25 -12.17
C GLU A 428 17.65 12.99 -10.73
N LEU A 429 18.58 13.20 -9.80
CA LEU A 429 18.37 13.07 -8.37
C LEU A 429 18.48 14.44 -7.71
N ILE A 430 17.46 14.81 -6.95
CA ILE A 430 17.49 15.99 -6.08
C ILE A 430 17.75 15.48 -4.65
N LEU A 431 18.87 15.88 -4.06
CA LEU A 431 19.21 15.59 -2.67
C LEU A 431 19.16 16.86 -1.84
N GLY A 432 18.71 16.74 -0.60
CA GLY A 432 18.77 17.84 0.35
C GLY A 432 18.39 17.39 1.75
N PHE A 433 18.49 18.32 2.69
CA PHE A 433 18.18 18.10 4.09
C PHE A 433 16.76 18.57 4.45
N SER A 434 16.11 17.88 5.37
CA SER A 434 14.81 18.24 5.92
C SER A 434 14.86 18.21 7.45
N GLN A 435 14.70 19.39 8.06
CA GLN A 435 14.65 19.54 9.52
C GLN A 435 13.53 18.71 10.14
N LEU A 436 12.35 18.68 9.50
CA LEU A 436 11.21 17.92 9.99
C LEU A 436 11.53 16.41 10.03
N GLU A 437 12.21 15.90 9.00
CA GLU A 437 12.57 14.49 8.95
C GLU A 437 13.75 14.20 9.88
N TRP A 438 14.68 15.14 10.07
CA TRP A 438 15.72 15.04 11.10
C TRP A 438 15.14 14.89 12.51
N GLU A 439 14.20 15.74 12.89
CA GLU A 439 13.54 15.69 14.20
C GLU A 439 12.82 14.35 14.41
N ARG A 440 12.26 13.80 13.34
CA ARG A 440 11.60 12.48 13.33
C ARG A 440 12.56 11.29 13.26
N ALA A 441 13.88 11.53 13.19
CA ALA A 441 14.90 10.51 12.95
C ALA A 441 14.65 9.69 11.66
N ASN A 442 14.16 10.38 10.62
CA ASN A 442 13.89 9.84 9.31
C ASN A 442 14.89 10.32 8.27
N CYS A 443 15.04 9.53 7.21
CA CYS A 443 15.68 9.89 5.95
C CYS A 443 15.31 8.85 4.88
N GLY A 444 15.76 9.08 3.65
CA GLY A 444 15.63 8.12 2.56
C GLY A 444 15.10 8.73 1.27
N MET A 445 15.05 7.88 0.25
CA MET A 445 14.74 8.26 -1.13
C MET A 445 13.24 8.13 -1.40
N PHE A 446 12.72 9.05 -2.20
CA PHE A 446 11.35 9.09 -2.70
C PHE A 446 11.41 8.88 -4.21
N LEU A 447 10.96 7.70 -4.65
CA LEU A 447 11.02 7.25 -6.03
C LEU A 447 9.64 7.49 -6.68
N TYR A 448 9.60 8.31 -7.72
CA TYR A 448 8.40 8.63 -8.48
C TYR A 448 8.42 7.98 -9.85
N TRP A 449 7.25 7.66 -10.40
CA TRP A 449 7.04 7.12 -11.73
C TRP A 449 5.80 7.77 -12.33
N HIS A 450 5.90 8.47 -13.46
CA HIS A 450 4.85 9.32 -14.04
C HIS A 450 4.25 10.34 -13.04
N GLY A 451 5.11 10.88 -12.18
CA GLY A 451 4.69 11.76 -11.08
C GLY A 451 3.88 11.07 -9.97
N ARG A 452 3.75 9.73 -9.97
CA ARG A 452 3.19 8.92 -8.89
C ARG A 452 4.29 8.42 -7.98
N LEU A 453 4.19 8.69 -6.68
CA LEU A 453 5.12 8.14 -5.68
C LEU A 453 4.99 6.61 -5.62
N ILE A 454 6.05 5.86 -5.85
CA ILE A 454 6.05 4.38 -5.79
C ILE A 454 6.64 3.90 -4.46
N GLU A 455 7.82 4.42 -4.10
CA GLU A 455 8.49 4.10 -2.84
C GLU A 455 8.85 5.39 -2.10
N ALA A 456 8.60 5.41 -0.79
CA ALA A 456 8.95 6.50 0.09
C ALA A 456 9.91 6.02 1.18
N TYR A 457 10.84 6.88 1.58
CA TYR A 457 11.84 6.57 2.61
C TYR A 457 12.69 5.34 2.30
N LYS A 458 12.93 5.04 1.03
CA LYS A 458 13.80 3.95 0.60
C LYS A 458 15.22 4.22 1.11
N ARG A 459 15.76 3.30 1.91
CA ARG A 459 17.13 3.41 2.45
C ARG A 459 18.12 2.87 1.43
N VAL A 460 19.19 3.63 1.20
CA VAL A 460 20.28 3.32 0.28
C VAL A 460 21.62 3.70 0.94
N GLY A 461 22.72 3.13 0.47
CA GLY A 461 24.07 3.42 1.00
C GLY A 461 24.18 3.16 2.50
N GLY A 462 24.93 4.04 3.20
CA GLY A 462 25.14 3.97 4.64
C GLY A 462 23.86 4.03 5.48
N MET A 463 22.77 4.61 4.95
CA MET A 463 21.48 4.71 5.64
C MET A 463 20.81 3.35 5.89
N THR A 464 21.25 2.29 5.21
CA THR A 464 20.72 0.93 5.39
C THR A 464 21.22 0.27 6.68
N HIS A 465 22.39 0.69 7.18
CA HIS A 465 23.07 0.05 8.30
C HIS A 465 22.86 0.79 9.64
N SER A 466 22.56 2.09 9.61
CA SER A 466 22.30 2.89 10.81
C SER A 466 21.23 3.94 10.55
N ALA A 467 20.31 4.09 11.50
CA ALA A 467 19.25 5.11 11.43
C ALA A 467 19.79 6.55 11.57
N ASP A 468 20.97 6.71 12.17
CA ASP A 468 21.61 8.01 12.33
C ASP A 468 22.40 8.44 11.09
N VAL A 469 22.88 7.48 10.29
CA VAL A 469 23.59 7.75 9.05
C VAL A 469 22.58 8.24 8.01
N GLY A 470 22.82 9.45 7.50
CA GLY A 470 21.93 10.11 6.56
C GLY A 470 20.69 10.73 7.20
N ARG A 471 20.56 10.77 8.53
CA ARG A 471 19.39 11.35 9.21
C ARG A 471 19.06 12.72 8.64
N GLY A 472 17.78 13.00 8.41
CA GLY A 472 17.29 14.25 7.80
C GLY A 472 17.52 14.37 6.29
N VAL A 473 18.36 13.55 5.67
CA VAL A 473 18.62 13.60 4.22
C VAL A 473 17.46 12.95 3.45
N ILE A 474 16.99 13.66 2.43
CA ILE A 474 15.91 13.24 1.56
C ILE A 474 16.40 13.32 0.12
N GLY A 475 16.16 12.25 -0.63
CA GLY A 475 16.35 12.24 -2.08
C GLY A 475 15.01 12.14 -2.79
N VAL A 476 14.87 12.85 -3.90
CA VAL A 476 13.71 12.82 -4.77
C VAL A 476 14.17 12.54 -6.18
N VAL A 477 13.64 11.48 -6.79
CA VAL A 477 14.00 11.06 -8.15
C VAL A 477 12.75 10.59 -8.88
N ASP A 478 12.62 10.99 -10.15
CA ASP A 478 11.64 10.43 -11.09
C ASP A 478 12.35 9.38 -11.95
N VAL A 479 11.90 8.13 -11.83
CA VAL A 479 12.52 6.95 -12.47
C VAL A 479 11.77 6.52 -13.73
N THR A 480 10.85 7.34 -14.23
CA THR A 480 10.02 7.05 -15.42
C THR A 480 10.84 6.55 -16.60
N ASN A 481 11.84 7.34 -17.00
CA ASN A 481 12.69 7.03 -18.16
C ASN A 481 13.55 5.77 -17.94
N LEU A 482 13.75 5.34 -16.70
CA LEU A 482 14.51 4.14 -16.38
C LEU A 482 13.62 2.89 -16.31
N MET A 483 12.38 3.04 -15.85
CA MET A 483 11.47 1.93 -15.53
C MET A 483 10.50 1.57 -16.65
N ASP A 484 10.31 2.46 -17.62
CA ASP A 484 9.51 2.22 -18.82
C ASP A 484 10.39 1.73 -19.98
N ASP A 485 10.10 0.56 -20.54
CA ASP A 485 10.81 0.06 -21.72
C ASP A 485 10.22 0.59 -23.04
N GLU A 486 11.03 0.59 -24.10
CA GLU A 486 10.61 0.99 -25.46
C GLU A 486 9.52 0.05 -26.01
N ASP A 487 9.55 -1.22 -25.59
CA ASP A 487 8.55 -2.24 -25.94
C ASP A 487 7.27 -2.19 -25.07
N GLY A 488 7.13 -1.18 -24.20
CA GLY A 488 5.98 -1.01 -23.32
C GLY A 488 5.99 -1.92 -22.08
N ARG A 489 7.11 -2.61 -21.80
CA ARG A 489 7.33 -3.29 -20.52
C ARG A 489 7.57 -2.26 -19.42
N VAL A 490 7.15 -2.59 -18.20
CA VAL A 490 7.26 -1.68 -17.05
C VAL A 490 7.76 -2.48 -15.86
N TRP A 491 8.78 -1.96 -15.17
CA TRP A 491 9.39 -2.60 -14.00
C TRP A 491 8.77 -2.19 -12.66
N VAL A 492 7.57 -1.65 -12.68
CA VAL A 492 6.77 -1.31 -11.49
C VAL A 492 5.81 -2.46 -11.20
N HIS A 493 5.60 -2.78 -9.92
CA HIS A 493 4.58 -3.77 -9.55
C HIS A 493 3.17 -3.29 -9.89
N ASN A 494 2.25 -4.24 -10.11
CA ASN A 494 0.86 -3.94 -10.47
C ASN A 494 0.08 -3.13 -9.41
N ASN A 495 0.50 -3.18 -8.14
CA ASN A 495 -0.07 -2.42 -7.03
C ASN A 495 0.58 -1.03 -6.85
N LYS A 496 1.57 -0.68 -7.69
CA LYS A 496 2.32 0.59 -7.68
C LYS A 496 2.93 0.95 -6.32
N GLN A 497 3.29 -0.04 -5.51
CA GLN A 497 3.92 0.15 -4.19
C GLN A 497 5.39 -0.31 -4.13
N GLY A 498 5.98 -0.64 -5.28
CA GLY A 498 7.37 -1.08 -5.38
C GLY A 498 7.77 -1.41 -6.82
N PHE A 499 9.02 -1.77 -7.01
CA PHE A 499 9.60 -2.16 -8.29
C PHE A 499 9.88 -3.66 -8.34
N GLN A 500 9.80 -4.23 -9.54
CA GLN A 500 10.18 -5.61 -9.80
C GLN A 500 11.70 -5.76 -9.66
N ASP A 501 12.16 -6.94 -9.23
CA ASP A 501 13.58 -7.27 -9.19
C ASP A 501 14.14 -7.27 -10.63
N SER A 502 14.86 -6.20 -10.98
CA SER A 502 15.41 -5.96 -12.30
C SER A 502 16.81 -5.35 -12.24
N GLU A 503 17.57 -5.47 -13.33
CA GLU A 503 18.89 -4.84 -13.46
C GLU A 503 18.76 -3.31 -13.33
N GLN A 504 17.72 -2.73 -13.93
CA GLN A 504 17.43 -1.29 -13.89
C GLN A 504 17.30 -0.79 -12.45
N TYR A 505 16.51 -1.51 -11.63
CA TYR A 505 16.30 -1.13 -10.24
C TYR A 505 17.55 -1.35 -9.38
N ALA A 506 18.26 -2.47 -9.57
CA ALA A 506 19.52 -2.72 -8.86
C ALA A 506 20.59 -1.66 -9.16
N CYS A 507 20.76 -1.28 -10.43
CA CYS A 507 21.70 -0.23 -10.83
C CYS A 507 21.28 1.14 -10.28
N LEU A 508 19.97 1.43 -10.24
CA LEU A 508 19.44 2.64 -9.59
C LEU A 508 19.81 2.67 -8.10
N GLU A 509 19.54 1.59 -7.36
CA GLU A 509 19.86 1.53 -5.93
C GLU A 509 21.36 1.74 -5.66
N GLN A 510 22.23 1.14 -6.47
CA GLN A 510 23.68 1.32 -6.35
C GLN A 510 24.11 2.75 -6.65
N TRP A 511 23.54 3.37 -7.70
CA TRP A 511 23.84 4.76 -8.05
C TRP A 511 23.36 5.73 -6.97
N LEU A 512 22.12 5.57 -6.49
CA LEU A 512 21.57 6.36 -5.37
C LEU A 512 22.41 6.19 -4.11
N SER A 513 22.85 4.97 -3.80
CA SER A 513 23.70 4.69 -2.63
C SER A 513 24.98 5.53 -2.66
N ARG A 514 25.71 5.52 -3.79
CA ARG A 514 26.94 6.29 -3.94
C ARG A 514 26.70 7.79 -3.80
N LYS A 515 25.66 8.32 -4.47
CA LYS A 515 25.35 9.76 -4.46
C LYS A 515 24.92 10.26 -3.08
N VAL A 516 24.15 9.47 -2.35
CA VAL A 516 23.75 9.80 -0.99
C VAL A 516 24.94 9.79 -0.02
N ASP A 517 25.82 8.79 -0.13
CA ASP A 517 27.00 8.70 0.72
C ASP A 517 27.99 9.85 0.41
N GLU A 518 28.19 10.19 -0.87
CA GLU A 518 28.96 11.37 -1.30
C GLU A 518 28.37 12.67 -0.73
N TYR A 519 27.04 12.86 -0.83
CA TYR A 519 26.37 14.03 -0.26
C TYR A 519 26.53 14.08 1.26
N TRP A 520 26.35 12.95 1.95
CA TRP A 520 26.47 12.89 3.40
C TRP A 520 27.89 13.21 3.85
N ASP A 521 28.91 12.59 3.25
CA ASP A 521 30.31 12.84 3.61
C ASP A 521 30.74 14.30 3.41
N ASN A 522 30.20 14.97 2.38
CA ASN A 522 30.50 16.37 2.08
C ASN A 522 29.77 17.37 2.98
N ASN A 523 28.57 17.03 3.47
CA ASN A 523 27.71 17.96 4.20
C ASN A 523 27.59 17.66 5.70
N PHE A 524 27.96 16.46 6.17
CA PHE A 524 27.75 16.02 7.55
C PHE A 524 28.53 16.85 8.57
N ASP A 525 29.81 17.11 8.33
CA ASP A 525 30.64 17.91 9.24
C ASP A 525 30.24 19.41 9.25
N ALA A 526 29.53 19.88 8.21
CA ALA A 526 28.97 21.24 8.14
C ALA A 526 27.62 21.37 8.85
N LEU A 527 27.00 20.26 9.27
CA LEU A 527 25.78 20.24 10.09
C LEU A 527 26.14 20.45 11.57
N GLU A 528 26.87 21.53 11.90
CA GLU A 528 26.97 21.99 13.28
C GLU A 528 25.60 22.53 13.73
N LEU A 529 24.78 21.62 14.25
CA LEU A 529 23.53 21.94 14.93
C LEU A 529 23.85 22.67 16.24
N ASN A 530 23.96 23.99 16.16
CA ASN A 530 23.97 24.82 17.34
C ASN A 530 22.68 24.54 18.14
N LYS A 531 22.82 24.14 19.41
CA LYS A 531 21.70 23.78 20.31
C LYS A 531 20.71 24.93 20.52
N ASP A 532 21.07 26.14 20.09
CA ASP A 532 20.24 27.34 20.15
C ASP A 532 19.44 27.55 18.84
N ASN A 533 18.22 27.03 18.79
CA ASN A 533 17.13 27.54 17.93
C ASN A 533 17.38 27.69 16.41
N CYS A 534 18.18 26.84 15.77
CA CYS A 534 18.28 26.83 14.30
C CYS A 534 17.15 26.00 13.67
N VAL A 535 16.06 26.66 13.26
CA VAL A 535 15.07 26.08 12.35
C VAL A 535 15.61 26.20 10.91
N PHE A 536 16.10 25.11 10.33
CA PHE A 536 16.46 25.11 8.90
C PHE A 536 15.18 25.22 8.07
N LYS A 537 15.00 26.38 7.43
CA LYS A 537 13.91 26.64 6.47
C LYS A 537 14.31 26.17 5.08
N PRO A 538 13.37 25.67 4.26
CA PRO A 538 13.60 25.34 2.85
C PRO A 538 14.42 26.41 2.11
N ASP A 539 15.24 26.01 1.15
CA ASP A 539 16.07 26.94 0.36
C ASP A 539 15.22 28.08 -0.26
N HIS A 540 13.95 27.76 -0.58
CA HIS A 540 12.94 28.69 -1.06
C HIS A 540 11.57 28.30 -0.49
N GLU A 541 10.73 29.27 -0.12
CA GLU A 541 9.31 29.01 0.15
C GLU A 541 8.50 29.09 -1.14
N TRP A 542 7.51 28.21 -1.32
CA TRP A 542 6.73 28.10 -2.56
C TRP A 542 5.22 28.15 -2.30
N VAL A 543 4.48 28.69 -3.26
CA VAL A 543 3.02 28.70 -3.27
C VAL A 543 2.49 28.20 -4.63
N GLN A 544 1.41 27.40 -4.60
CA GLN A 544 0.72 26.97 -5.81
C GLN A 544 -0.45 27.91 -6.09
N CYS A 545 -0.60 28.31 -7.36
CA CYS A 545 -1.77 29.08 -7.77
C CYS A 545 -3.03 28.19 -7.86
N ASP A 546 -4.13 28.61 -7.25
CA ASP A 546 -5.40 27.89 -7.30
C ASP A 546 -6.09 27.93 -8.67
N LYS A 547 -5.78 28.92 -9.51
CA LYS A 547 -6.31 29.03 -10.88
C LYS A 547 -5.54 28.20 -11.90
N CYS A 548 -4.22 28.39 -11.99
CA CYS A 548 -3.41 27.75 -13.05
C CYS A 548 -2.59 26.56 -12.57
N ARG A 549 -2.62 26.24 -11.27
CA ARG A 549 -1.89 25.13 -10.63
C ARG A 549 -0.36 25.20 -10.74
N LYS A 550 0.20 26.27 -11.34
CA LYS A 550 1.65 26.54 -11.40
C LYS A 550 2.21 26.97 -10.05
N TRP A 551 3.46 26.61 -9.79
CA TRP A 551 4.20 27.00 -8.58
C TRP A 551 4.97 28.31 -8.74
N ARG A 552 4.95 29.13 -7.69
CA ARG A 552 5.66 30.42 -7.60
C ARG A 552 6.55 30.48 -6.37
N ILE A 553 7.73 31.09 -6.53
CA ILE A 553 8.68 31.32 -5.44
C ILE A 553 8.18 32.50 -4.61
N LEU A 554 8.12 32.33 -3.29
CA LEU A 554 7.87 33.40 -2.34
C LEU A 554 9.20 34.12 -2.02
N PRO A 555 9.20 35.45 -1.87
CA PRO A 555 10.37 36.19 -1.40
C PRO A 555 10.90 35.65 -0.07
N THR A 556 12.20 35.71 0.16
CA THR A 556 12.89 35.15 1.34
C THR A 556 12.49 35.82 2.67
N ASP A 557 11.86 36.99 2.62
CA ASP A 557 11.30 37.74 3.74
C ASP A 557 9.79 37.54 3.93
N PHE A 558 9.13 36.84 3.02
CA PHE A 558 7.69 36.62 3.06
C PHE A 558 7.31 35.41 3.90
N ASP A 559 6.46 35.61 4.90
CA ASP A 559 5.92 34.53 5.73
C ASP A 559 4.77 33.81 5.03
N SER A 560 4.99 32.56 4.61
CA SER A 560 3.98 31.74 3.91
C SER A 560 2.69 31.54 4.71
N ARG A 561 2.69 31.70 6.03
CA ARG A 561 1.48 31.63 6.87
C ARG A 561 0.54 32.81 6.69
N LYS A 562 1.02 33.92 6.14
CA LYS A 562 0.19 35.09 5.81
C LYS A 562 -0.56 34.92 4.48
N LEU A 563 -0.32 33.83 3.76
CA LEU A 563 -1.06 33.54 2.54
C LEU A 563 -2.52 33.18 2.87
N PRO A 564 -3.47 33.67 2.07
CA PRO A 564 -4.86 33.22 2.14
C PRO A 564 -5.00 31.72 1.86
N LEU A 565 -6.16 31.16 2.20
CA LEU A 565 -6.51 29.77 1.90
C LEU A 565 -6.51 29.49 0.40
N GLU A 566 -6.92 30.46 -0.41
CA GLU A 566 -6.83 30.43 -1.87
C GLU A 566 -5.92 31.56 -2.35
N TRP A 567 -4.94 31.21 -3.16
CA TRP A 567 -3.93 32.13 -3.66
C TRP A 567 -3.82 32.09 -5.18
N PHE A 568 -3.69 33.26 -5.80
CA PHE A 568 -3.63 33.41 -7.25
C PHE A 568 -2.39 34.18 -7.68
N CYS A 569 -1.88 33.92 -8.89
CA CYS A 569 -0.66 34.56 -9.41
C CYS A 569 -0.70 36.10 -9.33
N TYR A 570 -1.88 36.72 -9.51
CA TYR A 570 -2.03 38.17 -9.47
C TYR A 570 -1.92 38.77 -8.04
N MET A 571 -1.92 37.93 -7.00
CA MET A 571 -1.85 38.35 -5.60
C MET A 571 -0.40 38.58 -5.15
N LYS A 572 -0.23 39.40 -4.11
CA LYS A 572 1.04 39.49 -3.38
C LYS A 572 1.40 38.10 -2.78
N PRO A 573 2.68 37.72 -2.75
CA PRO A 573 3.85 38.53 -3.12
C PRO A 573 4.26 38.45 -4.61
N PHE A 574 3.71 37.55 -5.42
CA PHE A 574 4.14 37.35 -6.81
C PHE A 574 3.69 38.47 -7.77
N LYS A 575 2.40 38.88 -7.71
CA LYS A 575 1.79 39.90 -8.58
C LYS A 575 2.04 39.70 -10.10
N GLY A 576 2.02 38.46 -10.57
CA GLY A 576 2.19 38.12 -12.00
C GLY A 576 0.92 37.56 -12.63
N HIS A 577 1.07 36.94 -13.80
CA HIS A 577 -0.04 36.36 -14.55
C HIS A 577 0.03 34.83 -14.60
N CYS A 578 -1.11 34.20 -14.86
CA CYS A 578 -1.19 32.74 -15.01
C CYS A 578 -0.52 32.26 -16.30
N SER A 579 -0.35 33.14 -17.30
CA SER A 579 0.38 32.89 -18.54
C SER A 579 1.87 32.65 -18.31
N ASP A 580 2.46 33.30 -17.31
CA ASP A 580 3.90 33.23 -17.04
C ASP A 580 4.35 31.78 -16.83
N SER A 581 5.51 31.42 -17.37
CA SER A 581 6.09 30.08 -17.24
C SER A 581 6.32 29.73 -15.76
N GLU A 582 6.17 28.45 -15.39
CA GLU A 582 6.44 28.02 -14.01
C GLU A 582 7.91 28.26 -13.66
N GLN A 583 8.17 28.84 -12.49
CA GLN A 583 9.53 29.08 -12.01
C GLN A 583 10.19 27.74 -11.64
N LYS A 584 11.41 27.53 -12.12
CA LYS A 584 12.23 26.35 -11.82
C LYS A 584 13.29 26.68 -10.75
N MET A 585 13.75 25.67 -10.02
CA MET A 585 14.89 25.85 -9.11
C MET A 585 16.14 26.14 -9.95
N ALA A 586 16.86 27.22 -9.63
CA ALA A 586 18.18 27.47 -10.21
C ALA A 586 19.21 26.54 -9.54
N PRO A 587 20.11 25.89 -10.29
CA PRO A 587 21.18 25.08 -9.69
C PRO A 587 22.08 25.96 -8.79
N GLY A 588 22.31 25.53 -7.54
CA GLY A 588 23.44 26.01 -6.74
C GLY A 588 23.31 27.31 -5.93
N ILE A 589 22.11 27.87 -5.72
CA ILE A 589 21.95 29.04 -4.82
C ILE A 589 21.51 28.58 -3.43
N VAL A 590 22.48 28.43 -2.52
CA VAL A 590 22.24 28.23 -1.08
C VAL A 590 21.91 29.57 -0.45
N ASN A 591 20.65 29.82 -0.13
CA ASN A 591 20.26 31.00 0.67
C ASN A 591 20.38 30.69 2.16
N VAL A 592 21.53 31.00 2.75
CA VAL A 592 21.70 30.97 4.21
C VAL A 592 21.03 32.21 4.81
N SER A 593 19.76 32.10 5.22
CA SER A 593 19.09 33.19 5.93
C SER A 593 19.30 33.06 7.45
N THR A 594 19.83 34.13 8.05
CA THR A 594 19.98 34.30 9.49
C THR A 594 18.62 34.48 10.17
N LYS A 595 18.37 33.67 11.21
CA LYS A 595 17.29 33.74 12.23
C LYS A 595 15.98 34.41 11.78
N ARG A 596 14.93 33.62 11.48
CA ARG A 596 13.56 34.12 11.35
C ARG A 596 12.53 33.16 11.95
N SER A 597 11.92 33.59 13.05
CA SER A 597 10.82 32.89 13.76
C SER A 597 9.64 32.64 12.83
N GLY A 598 9.12 31.41 12.81
CA GLY A 598 7.88 31.13 12.08
C GLY A 598 7.39 29.68 12.03
N TYR A 599 8.14 28.73 12.57
CA TYR A 599 7.63 27.37 12.80
C TYR A 599 7.53 27.19 14.31
N ALA A 600 6.29 27.19 14.83
CA ALA A 600 6.07 26.85 16.23
C ALA A 600 6.49 25.40 16.42
N CYS A 601 7.51 25.18 17.24
CA CYS A 601 7.95 23.87 17.67
C CYS A 601 6.92 23.33 18.67
N LEU A 602 6.56 22.05 18.56
CA LEU A 602 5.78 21.30 19.56
C LEU A 602 6.67 20.99 20.78
N LEU A 603 7.09 22.02 21.51
CA LEU A 603 7.69 21.87 22.82
C LEU A 603 6.74 22.45 23.86
N LYS A 604 6.44 21.60 24.84
CA LYS A 604 5.56 21.86 25.98
C LYS A 604 5.78 23.25 26.57
N ASP A 605 4.69 23.99 26.72
CA ASP A 605 4.62 25.13 27.64
C ASP A 605 5.02 24.66 29.04
N SER A 606 6.25 24.96 29.44
CA SER A 606 6.57 25.12 30.85
C SER A 606 6.14 26.54 31.20
N ASN A 607 4.94 26.64 31.77
CA ASN A 607 4.43 27.87 32.35
C ASN A 607 5.37 28.35 33.46
N ASP A 608 6.24 29.30 33.16
CA ASP A 608 6.77 30.22 34.18
C ASP A 608 5.69 31.24 34.51
N LYS A 609 4.75 30.83 35.36
CA LYS A 609 3.93 31.79 36.11
C LYS A 609 4.84 32.44 37.15
N LYS A 610 5.22 33.71 36.89
CA LYS A 610 5.59 34.65 37.94
C LYS A 610 4.47 34.66 38.99
N VAL A 611 4.76 34.15 40.18
CA VAL A 611 4.01 34.45 41.39
C VAL A 611 4.91 35.36 42.23
N GLU A 612 4.43 36.58 42.46
CA GLU A 612 4.98 37.49 43.45
C GLU A 612 4.84 36.86 44.85
N GLY A 613 5.92 36.93 45.64
CA GLY A 613 5.94 36.50 47.03
C GLY A 613 6.95 37.31 47.82
N VAL A 614 6.45 38.29 48.56
CA VAL A 614 7.13 39.05 49.61
C VAL A 614 7.60 38.11 50.74
N GLY A 615 8.77 38.39 51.33
CA GLY A 615 9.04 38.06 52.74
C GLY A 615 10.29 37.23 53.04
N LYS A 616 11.29 37.90 53.63
CA LYS A 616 12.55 37.37 54.18
C LYS A 616 12.35 36.33 55.28
N THR A 617 13.27 35.36 55.41
CA THR A 617 14.17 35.19 56.58
C THR A 617 15.27 34.13 56.34
N SER A 618 16.37 34.35 57.04
CA SER A 618 17.71 33.74 57.08
C SER A 618 17.83 32.27 57.51
N GLY A 619 18.93 31.62 57.12
CA GLY A 619 19.47 30.43 57.81
C GLY A 619 20.41 29.60 56.93
N ALA A 620 21.58 29.23 57.47
CA ALA A 620 22.78 28.79 56.76
C ALA A 620 22.95 27.25 56.63
N ASP A 621 24.05 26.89 55.95
CA ASP A 621 24.85 25.65 55.98
C ASP A 621 24.48 24.45 55.07
N ASP A 622 25.21 24.45 53.95
CA ASP A 622 26.13 23.40 53.48
C ASP A 622 25.71 21.92 53.55
N LYS A 623 25.48 21.32 52.38
CA LYS A 623 26.10 20.04 51.99
C LYS A 623 25.89 19.74 50.50
N SER A 624 27.03 19.71 49.81
CA SER A 624 27.24 19.21 48.46
C SER A 624 26.74 17.78 48.23
N ILE A 625 25.99 17.56 47.14
CA ILE A 625 26.01 16.29 46.38
C ILE A 625 26.04 16.63 44.89
N LYS A 626 27.15 16.25 44.25
CA LYS A 626 27.44 16.41 42.81
C LYS A 626 26.50 15.51 41.99
N TYR A 627 25.87 16.06 40.97
CA TYR A 627 25.39 15.29 39.81
C TYR A 627 26.37 15.51 38.66
N GLU A 628 27.04 14.43 38.27
CA GLU A 628 27.96 14.39 37.14
C GLU A 628 27.22 14.65 35.83
N ASP A 629 27.84 15.48 34.99
CA ASP A 629 27.52 15.61 33.58
C ASP A 629 27.56 14.24 32.89
N ALA A 630 26.40 13.73 32.48
CA ALA A 630 26.33 12.66 31.50
C ALA A 630 26.77 13.21 30.13
N LYS A 631 28.10 13.24 29.91
CA LYS A 631 28.70 13.47 28.60
C LYS A 631 28.27 12.34 27.67
N PHE A 632 27.47 12.67 26.66
CA PHE A 632 27.26 11.78 25.52
C PHE A 632 28.61 11.52 24.81
N PRO A 633 28.89 10.30 24.32
CA PRO A 633 30.17 10.00 23.71
C PRO A 633 30.37 10.83 22.44
N ALA A 634 31.46 11.59 22.38
CA ALA A 634 31.94 12.18 21.13
C ALA A 634 32.29 11.04 20.16
N LEU A 635 31.59 10.98 19.03
CA LEU A 635 31.84 10.01 17.96
C LEU A 635 33.21 10.31 17.33
N LYS A 636 34.21 9.49 17.65
CA LYS A 636 35.52 9.52 16.97
C LYS A 636 35.42 8.74 15.65
N ARG A 637 35.63 9.44 14.53
CA ARG A 637 35.82 8.88 13.19
C ARG A 637 37.15 8.11 13.13
N LEU A 638 37.13 6.83 12.76
CA LEU A 638 38.33 6.10 12.32
C LEU A 638 38.71 6.62 10.93
N ARG A 639 39.82 7.35 10.83
CA ARG A 639 40.37 7.83 9.55
C ARG A 639 40.79 6.63 8.70
N LYS A 640 40.28 6.52 7.46
CA LYS A 640 40.82 5.57 6.47
C LYS A 640 42.26 5.98 6.14
N GLY A 641 43.20 5.07 6.40
CA GLY A 641 44.61 5.22 6.00
C GLY A 641 44.75 5.24 4.48
N GLN A 642 45.66 6.09 4.00
CA GLN A 642 46.11 6.13 2.62
C GLN A 642 46.71 4.77 2.23
N TRP A 643 46.16 4.14 1.19
CA TRP A 643 46.87 3.08 0.49
C TRP A 643 47.77 3.77 -0.55
N LYS A 644 49.09 3.68 -0.34
CA LYS A 644 50.08 4.04 -1.36
C LYS A 644 50.11 2.93 -2.42
N GLN A 645 50.06 3.40 -3.67
CA GLN A 645 50.31 2.76 -4.98
C GLN A 645 50.29 1.23 -5.08
#